data_AF-A0A378JWP3-F1
#
_entry.id   AF-A0A378JWP3-F1
#
_cell.length_a   1.000
_cell.length_b   1.000
_cell.length_c   1.000
_cell.angle_alpha   90.00
_cell.angle_beta   90.00
_cell.angle_gamma   90.00
#
_symmetry.space_group_name_H-M   'P 1'
#
loop_
_entity.id
_entity.type
_entity.pdbx_description
1 polymer ?
#
loop_
_entity_poly.entity_id
_entity_poly.type
_entity_poly.pdbx_seq_one_letter_code
_entity_poly.pdbx_strand_id
1 'polypeptide(L)'
;MTKIYLLTAPFDEEAKTGDGQYAASLKSGFTTNYPDIQCTWLKRNDGHYTIPLPAGCTSIPHDTIPSAEVLQPVANKRTTISGYKLLDPESSPLEAEEVNRRTVSPKTPKVILRGDGSLHSMTIMDIYSQKPIYLNLERTREILDKLDDKMRKLSDAVAFNMAGLQRIPKPKDKLKHLVSLYEQNRETQENCSLNEYIEAHFGNQQLVSRYEKAYGTFRSLLEYFENPVNLKDLEALSDTITGIRGYPYDFHSNNLTYDIENDNQFRKILNFNQLKITTDSIIENLTSLRIRQSVAEQYPAQFSQITDPRVLVSDKLELIQKVFQEGYSSTHDQKQFTDALLNPHPMDIELASPAAIDEAIETYQHINNKVNTVRSTNNILNSKLARAQFIAELQALFLKKEEPYLTSNTKLDSFYAKRKFSAAEGFHLAYQANQRDPLKAQVIDNIIQSMTPIDDETYLDIHIRPPDCGVFISPGDIVKFKEAGIKVNITVHEYKQNYTRRYLQQYTHDLMREANTVQFFNELDRNNAIIAATYGDCDKRNTTEPSGIAKKAREVGLDFELDKFPVQLYDLEGKSGLTVASQQLSTAPSHPLDVIKRPPNILSFGTIRPGKGFEEALQLAQLIKDDAETITDRINAIPIVKLAGDPQDKKLMQDIVEERFGKDAVETYQLTHPYDAQFSNAERRMYWKGLVNELNALVDRGEIALNNSFIEIHPWCEDYQLLALKESCKYVCRMDDMGMRNNGSAIISVLDVGIVYTKFGTVTDDIFTETGQYGKGVDIGKYRYGIYNLLRREEMFKAQNPEAPVPLWLRKDPDSDYKRKSGSRDPKEILDSIIARELNQLEKEPVLSNNYQTVVEAQKLLTQRFTLKNAVNHLLRNVGLEHLIVVERIDPIFDEAGQELYEEEQANELAQIIPRRFMSQSYSGVGFFGSSCASQSRSHRDQMSHSLDEELVEGSKQQDKTIK
;
A
#
# COMPACT_ATOMS: atom_id res chain seq x y z
N MET A 1 -31.57 -4.79 -22.03
CA MET A 1 -30.58 -3.91 -22.69
C MET A 1 -29.36 -3.96 -21.80
N THR A 2 -28.19 -4.30 -22.34
CA THR A 2 -26.97 -4.43 -21.53
C THR A 2 -26.56 -3.08 -20.94
N LYS A 3 -26.26 -3.06 -19.64
CA LYS A 3 -25.81 -1.88 -18.90
C LYS A 3 -24.45 -2.15 -18.28
N ILE A 4 -23.50 -1.27 -18.53
CA ILE A 4 -22.14 -1.34 -18.00
C ILE A 4 -21.88 -0.08 -17.17
N TYR A 5 -21.64 -0.28 -15.89
CA TYR A 5 -21.27 0.78 -14.97
C TYR A 5 -19.76 0.72 -14.71
N LEU A 6 -19.10 1.87 -14.71
CA LEU A 6 -17.68 1.99 -14.38
C LEU A 6 -17.56 2.67 -13.01
N LEU A 7 -16.75 2.11 -12.13
CA LEU A 7 -16.44 2.69 -10.83
C LEU A 7 -14.92 2.75 -10.65
N THR A 8 -14.38 3.96 -10.69
CA THR A 8 -13.03 4.22 -10.21
C THR A 8 -13.11 4.31 -8.70
N ALA A 9 -12.49 3.40 -7.95
CA ALA A 9 -12.59 3.43 -6.49
C ALA A 9 -12.11 4.80 -5.95
N PRO A 10 -12.95 5.50 -5.17
CA PRO A 10 -13.73 6.72 -5.53
C PRO A 10 -12.95 8.04 -5.66
N PHE A 11 -11.64 7.99 -5.86
CA PHE A 11 -10.77 9.15 -5.66
C PHE A 11 -10.27 9.81 -6.96
N ASP A 12 -10.70 9.33 -8.14
CA ASP A 12 -10.28 9.88 -9.43
C ASP A 12 -11.42 10.02 -10.48
N GLU A 13 -12.52 10.65 -10.08
CA GLU A 13 -13.69 10.89 -10.94
C GLU A 13 -13.48 11.98 -12.00
N GLU A 14 -12.38 12.73 -11.86
CA GLU A 14 -11.99 13.84 -12.75
C GLU A 14 -10.97 13.40 -13.81
N ALA A 15 -10.66 12.10 -13.91
CA ALA A 15 -9.68 11.56 -14.87
C ALA A 15 -8.27 12.16 -14.74
N LYS A 16 -7.85 12.48 -13.52
CA LYS A 16 -6.52 13.05 -13.23
C LYS A 16 -5.42 11.99 -13.26
N THR A 17 -5.75 10.72 -12.99
CA THR A 17 -4.80 9.60 -12.94
C THR A 17 -5.12 8.55 -14.01
N GLY A 18 -4.29 7.50 -14.10
CA GLY A 18 -4.46 6.44 -15.09
C GLY A 18 -5.78 5.69 -14.98
N ASP A 19 -6.38 5.65 -13.78
CA ASP A 19 -7.59 4.87 -13.51
C ASP A 19 -8.83 5.60 -14.04
N GLY A 20 -8.94 6.91 -13.77
CA GLY A 20 -9.98 7.77 -14.33
C GLY A 20 -9.79 8.05 -15.83
N GLN A 21 -8.55 8.14 -16.32
CA GLN A 21 -8.29 8.23 -17.77
C GLN A 21 -8.80 6.98 -18.51
N TYR A 22 -8.56 5.79 -17.97
CA TYR A 22 -9.05 4.56 -18.58
C TYR A 22 -10.59 4.45 -18.53
N ALA A 23 -11.22 4.82 -17.41
CA ALA A 23 -12.68 4.87 -17.32
C ALA A 23 -13.31 5.86 -18.32
N ALA A 24 -12.70 7.05 -18.49
CA ALA A 24 -13.10 8.02 -19.50
C ALA A 24 -12.99 7.45 -20.92
N SER A 25 -11.88 6.78 -21.23
CA SER A 25 -11.68 6.15 -22.53
C SER A 25 -12.67 5.00 -22.79
N LEU A 26 -13.02 4.18 -21.78
CA LEU A 26 -14.06 3.16 -21.92
C LEU A 26 -15.42 3.78 -22.22
N LYS A 27 -15.84 4.80 -21.45
CA LYS A 27 -17.11 5.53 -21.69
C LYS A 27 -17.18 6.10 -23.11
N SER A 28 -16.10 6.74 -23.56
CA SER A 28 -15.99 7.26 -24.93
C SER A 28 -16.04 6.15 -25.98
N GLY A 29 -15.35 5.03 -25.72
CA GLY A 29 -15.35 3.86 -26.58
C GLY A 29 -16.72 3.22 -26.77
N PHE A 30 -17.49 3.04 -25.69
CA PHE A 30 -18.85 2.52 -25.78
C PHE A 30 -19.75 3.48 -26.56
N THR A 31 -19.70 4.78 -26.24
CA THR A 31 -20.49 5.79 -26.95
C THR A 31 -20.20 5.80 -28.45
N THR A 32 -18.93 5.60 -28.83
CA THR A 32 -18.50 5.66 -30.23
C THR A 32 -18.75 4.37 -31.00
N ASN A 33 -18.53 3.20 -30.39
CA ASN A 33 -18.49 1.92 -31.11
C ASN A 33 -19.67 0.98 -30.78
N TYR A 34 -20.38 1.24 -29.67
CA TYR A 34 -21.46 0.39 -29.15
C TYR A 34 -22.60 1.27 -28.57
N PRO A 35 -23.22 2.14 -29.38
CA PRO A 35 -24.22 3.11 -28.89
C PRO A 35 -25.45 2.45 -28.26
N ASP A 36 -25.73 1.19 -28.58
CA ASP A 36 -26.83 0.41 -28.01
C ASP A 36 -26.53 -0.22 -26.64
N ILE A 37 -25.29 -0.12 -26.16
CA ILE A 37 -24.89 -0.56 -24.82
C ILE A 37 -24.78 0.68 -23.93
N GLN A 38 -25.59 0.73 -22.87
CA GLN A 38 -25.52 1.84 -21.93
C GLN A 38 -24.24 1.72 -21.11
N CYS A 39 -23.32 2.68 -21.25
CA CYS A 39 -22.13 2.79 -20.41
C CYS A 39 -22.17 4.05 -19.54
N THR A 40 -22.24 3.86 -18.22
CA THR A 40 -22.32 4.94 -17.24
C THR A 40 -21.10 4.90 -16.33
N TRP A 41 -20.28 5.96 -16.37
CA TRP A 41 -19.25 6.14 -15.35
C TRP A 41 -19.89 6.76 -14.11
N LEU A 42 -19.93 5.99 -13.03
CA LEU A 42 -20.48 6.40 -11.74
C LEU A 42 -19.57 7.45 -11.11
N LYS A 43 -20.11 8.66 -10.96
CA LYS A 43 -19.46 9.80 -10.33
C LYS A 43 -20.35 10.48 -9.31
N ARG A 44 -19.75 10.94 -8.22
CA ARG A 44 -20.41 11.76 -7.21
C ARG A 44 -20.87 13.09 -7.78
N ASN A 45 -20.01 13.78 -8.53
CA ASN A 45 -20.33 15.11 -9.08
C ASN A 45 -21.47 15.06 -10.13
N ASP A 46 -21.71 13.89 -10.72
CA ASP A 46 -22.83 13.64 -11.63
C ASP A 46 -24.10 13.16 -10.89
N GLY A 47 -24.07 13.09 -9.55
CA GLY A 47 -25.20 12.70 -8.71
C GLY A 47 -25.48 11.20 -8.64
N HIS A 48 -24.58 10.34 -9.11
CA HIS A 48 -24.78 8.88 -9.05
C HIS A 48 -24.71 8.33 -7.63
N TYR A 49 -23.95 8.98 -6.75
CA TYR A 49 -23.95 8.66 -5.34
C TYR A 49 -23.56 9.91 -4.54
N THR A 50 -23.87 9.90 -3.25
CA THR A 50 -23.50 10.95 -2.31
C THR A 50 -22.69 10.36 -1.17
N ILE A 51 -21.82 11.19 -0.58
CA ILE A 51 -21.14 10.86 0.67
C ILE A 51 -22.02 11.42 1.78
N PRO A 52 -22.74 10.57 2.55
CA PRO A 52 -23.46 11.04 3.71
C PRO A 52 -22.44 11.54 4.72
N LEU A 53 -22.70 12.72 5.26
CA LEU A 53 -21.87 13.34 6.28
C LEU A 53 -22.70 13.49 7.56
N PRO A 54 -22.06 13.41 8.73
CA PRO A 54 -22.71 13.79 9.98
C PRO A 54 -23.35 15.18 9.88
N ALA A 55 -24.53 15.35 10.47
CA ALA A 55 -25.29 16.59 10.33
C ALA A 55 -24.46 17.83 10.74
N GLY A 56 -24.49 18.87 9.91
CA GLY A 56 -23.74 20.11 10.16
C GLY A 56 -22.21 20.00 10.03
N CYS A 57 -21.71 18.93 9.39
CA CYS A 57 -20.27 18.70 9.22
C CYS A 57 -19.81 18.71 7.76
N THR A 58 -18.55 19.02 7.55
CA THR A 58 -17.76 18.72 6.35
C THR A 58 -16.68 17.70 6.70
N SER A 59 -16.19 16.91 5.75
CA SER A 59 -15.15 15.92 6.00
C SER A 59 -13.74 16.51 5.93
N ILE A 60 -12.79 15.82 6.56
CA ILE A 60 -11.36 16.07 6.46
C ILE A 60 -10.70 14.75 6.04
N PRO A 61 -10.11 14.66 4.82
CA PRO A 61 -10.10 15.66 3.76
C PRO A 61 -11.50 16.03 3.21
N HIS A 62 -11.62 17.23 2.63
CA HIS A 62 -12.89 17.75 2.10
C HIS A 62 -13.51 16.81 1.07
N ASP A 63 -14.82 16.61 1.17
CA ASP A 63 -15.61 15.75 0.28
C ASP A 63 -15.10 14.30 0.18
N THR A 64 -14.83 13.66 1.31
CA THR A 64 -14.34 12.27 1.35
C THR A 64 -15.00 11.50 2.49
N ILE A 65 -14.87 10.18 2.46
CA ILE A 65 -15.22 9.33 3.60
C ILE A 65 -13.95 9.20 4.46
N PRO A 66 -13.93 9.78 5.68
CA PRO A 66 -12.69 9.87 6.44
C PRO A 66 -12.03 8.53 6.77
N SER A 67 -12.76 7.40 6.81
CA SER A 67 -12.15 6.07 7.01
C SER A 67 -11.51 5.48 5.74
N ALA A 68 -11.90 5.97 4.56
CA ALA A 68 -11.51 5.41 3.27
C ALA A 68 -10.25 6.06 2.67
N GLU A 69 -10.02 7.35 2.94
CA GLU A 69 -8.84 8.15 2.54
C GLU A 69 -7.55 7.82 3.34
N VAL A 70 -7.64 6.76 4.14
CA VAL A 70 -6.70 6.33 5.18
C VAL A 70 -5.38 5.72 4.69
N LEU A 71 -5.47 4.99 3.59
CA LEU A 71 -4.66 3.78 3.47
C LEU A 71 -3.42 3.91 2.62
N GLN A 72 -3.38 4.87 1.71
CA GLN A 72 -2.13 5.23 1.04
C GLN A 72 -1.06 5.66 2.06
N PRO A 73 -1.33 6.62 2.97
CA PRO A 73 -0.35 7.00 3.99
C PRO A 73 0.03 5.84 4.91
N VAL A 74 -0.94 5.05 5.37
CA VAL A 74 -0.71 3.89 6.26
C VAL A 74 0.17 2.83 5.57
N ALA A 75 -0.15 2.46 4.32
CA ALA A 75 0.66 1.54 3.52
C ALA A 75 2.08 2.08 3.25
N ASN A 76 2.21 3.40 3.20
CA ASN A 76 3.48 4.12 3.09
C ASN A 76 4.18 4.39 4.45
N LYS A 77 3.70 3.79 5.55
CA LYS A 77 4.23 3.94 6.93
C LYS A 77 4.10 5.34 7.53
N ARG A 78 3.15 6.15 7.06
CA ARG A 78 2.85 7.50 7.56
C ARG A 78 1.56 7.50 8.39
N THR A 79 1.46 8.49 9.28
CA THR A 79 0.26 8.79 10.06
C THR A 79 -0.45 9.96 9.40
N THR A 80 -1.78 9.89 9.28
CA THR A 80 -2.56 10.94 8.64
C THR A 80 -3.82 11.24 9.43
N ILE A 81 -4.06 12.53 9.67
CA ILE A 81 -5.26 12.99 10.37
C ILE A 81 -6.45 12.99 9.40
N SER A 82 -7.59 12.50 9.88
CA SER A 82 -8.87 12.52 9.15
C SER A 82 -10.01 12.83 10.11
N GLY A 83 -11.21 13.12 9.64
CA GLY A 83 -12.36 13.35 10.50
C GLY A 83 -13.31 14.39 9.92
N TYR A 84 -13.74 15.34 10.74
CA TYR A 84 -14.80 16.28 10.37
C TYR A 84 -14.51 17.71 10.83
N LYS A 85 -15.12 18.68 10.15
CA LYS A 85 -15.17 20.09 10.54
C LYS A 85 -16.63 20.51 10.67
N LEU A 86 -17.00 21.07 11.81
CA LEU A 86 -18.33 21.66 12.04
C LEU A 86 -18.51 22.90 11.18
N LEU A 87 -19.66 23.03 10.53
CA LEU A 87 -20.01 24.17 9.68
C LEU A 87 -20.30 25.41 10.53
N ASP A 88 -21.13 25.24 11.55
CA ASP A 88 -21.63 26.32 12.41
C ASP A 88 -21.43 26.00 13.90
N PRO A 89 -21.36 27.01 14.79
CA PRO A 89 -21.24 26.80 16.24
C PRO A 89 -22.37 25.97 16.86
N GLU A 90 -23.56 26.01 16.26
CA GLU A 90 -24.75 25.26 16.69
C GLU A 90 -24.76 23.80 16.20
N SER A 91 -23.82 23.41 15.33
CA SER A 91 -23.76 22.05 14.79
C SER A 91 -23.37 21.06 15.88
N SER A 92 -24.16 19.98 16.02
CA SER A 92 -23.89 18.95 17.03
C SER A 92 -22.73 18.05 16.60
N PRO A 93 -21.69 17.87 17.44
CA PRO A 93 -20.57 16.97 17.13
C PRO A 93 -20.91 15.49 17.37
N LEU A 94 -22.05 15.15 17.97
CA LEU A 94 -22.33 13.82 18.53
C LEU A 94 -22.22 12.68 17.50
N GLU A 95 -22.80 12.86 16.32
CA GLU A 95 -22.75 11.87 15.26
C GLU A 95 -21.32 11.70 14.73
N ALA A 96 -20.60 12.80 14.50
CA ALA A 96 -19.20 12.78 14.07
C ALA A 96 -18.28 12.12 15.11
N GLU A 97 -18.53 12.34 16.41
CA GLU A 97 -17.79 11.70 17.49
C GLU A 97 -18.00 10.19 17.51
N GLU A 98 -19.24 9.74 17.35
CA GLU A 98 -19.57 8.31 17.33
C GLU A 98 -18.92 7.61 16.13
N VAL A 99 -19.00 8.23 14.94
CA VAL A 99 -18.31 7.71 13.74
C VAL A 99 -16.79 7.67 13.96
N ASN A 100 -16.20 8.73 14.52
CA ASN A 100 -14.76 8.78 14.80
C ASN A 100 -14.31 7.70 15.79
N ARG A 101 -15.09 7.42 16.85
CA ARG A 101 -14.79 6.34 17.81
C ARG A 101 -14.80 4.96 17.15
N ARG A 102 -15.70 4.71 16.20
CA ARG A 102 -15.79 3.42 15.49
C ARG A 102 -14.72 3.22 14.42
N THR A 103 -14.22 4.32 13.85
CA THR A 103 -13.37 4.30 12.64
C THR A 103 -11.93 4.77 12.88
N VAL A 104 -11.55 5.08 14.11
CA VAL A 104 -10.15 5.44 14.44
C VAL A 104 -9.22 4.24 14.27
N SER A 105 -7.99 4.49 13.86
CA SER A 105 -6.90 3.50 13.91
C SER A 105 -5.60 4.17 14.34
N PRO A 106 -4.56 3.43 14.78
CA PRO A 106 -3.32 4.01 15.30
C PRO A 106 -2.62 4.95 14.31
N LYS A 107 -2.74 4.66 13.01
CA LYS A 107 -2.11 5.44 11.94
C LYS A 107 -3.07 6.44 11.29
N THR A 108 -4.31 6.50 11.75
CA THR A 108 -5.37 7.34 11.20
C THR A 108 -6.16 7.99 12.33
N PRO A 109 -5.52 8.83 13.18
CA PRO A 109 -6.22 9.50 14.26
C PRO A 109 -7.33 10.39 13.69
N LYS A 110 -8.43 10.49 14.43
CA LYS A 110 -9.64 11.19 14.02
C LYS A 110 -9.78 12.51 14.74
N VAL A 111 -10.20 13.56 14.05
CA VAL A 111 -10.41 14.88 14.66
C VAL A 111 -11.78 15.43 14.35
N ILE A 112 -12.23 16.35 15.21
CA ILE A 112 -13.33 17.25 14.93
C ILE A 112 -12.80 18.67 15.09
N LEU A 113 -12.90 19.48 14.05
CA LEU A 113 -12.57 20.90 14.09
C LEU A 113 -13.85 21.73 14.23
N ARG A 114 -13.74 22.88 14.91
CA ARG A 114 -14.80 23.90 14.93
C ARG A 114 -14.80 24.70 13.62
N GLY A 115 -15.82 25.54 13.42
CA GLY A 115 -15.94 26.42 12.24
C GLY A 115 -14.72 27.33 12.02
N ASP A 116 -14.12 27.80 13.12
CA ASP A 116 -12.90 28.64 13.13
C ASP A 116 -11.59 27.86 12.87
N GLY A 117 -11.67 26.53 12.74
CA GLY A 117 -10.51 25.65 12.51
C GLY A 117 -9.74 25.24 13.77
N SER A 118 -10.19 25.65 14.97
CA SER A 118 -9.67 25.12 16.24
C SER A 118 -10.13 23.69 16.49
N LEU A 119 -9.38 22.94 17.30
CA LEU A 119 -9.72 21.58 17.66
C LEU A 119 -10.94 21.58 18.60
N HIS A 120 -11.97 20.81 18.26
CA HIS A 120 -13.06 20.47 19.18
C HIS A 120 -12.73 19.20 19.95
N SER A 121 -12.27 18.16 19.25
CA SER A 121 -11.83 16.90 19.84
C SER A 121 -10.88 16.12 18.93
N MET A 122 -10.08 15.24 19.52
CA MET A 122 -9.23 14.28 18.86
C MET A 122 -9.50 12.89 19.43
N THR A 123 -9.77 11.92 18.57
CA THR A 123 -9.86 10.51 18.91
C THR A 123 -8.63 9.81 18.37
N ILE A 124 -7.86 9.18 19.25
CA ILE A 124 -6.70 8.37 18.89
C ILE A 124 -6.98 6.90 19.22
N MET A 125 -6.27 5.98 18.57
CA MET A 125 -6.29 4.59 19.00
C MET A 125 -5.09 4.37 19.93
N ASP A 126 -5.34 3.87 21.14
CA ASP A 126 -4.24 3.41 21.96
C ASP A 126 -3.61 2.15 21.34
N ILE A 127 -2.29 2.17 21.17
CA ILE A 127 -1.55 1.10 20.53
C ILE A 127 -1.50 -0.18 21.37
N TYR A 128 -1.73 -0.07 22.69
CA TYR A 128 -1.65 -1.20 23.61
C TYR A 128 -3.01 -1.90 23.77
N SER A 129 -4.06 -1.19 24.22
CA SER A 129 -5.39 -1.80 24.35
C SER A 129 -6.17 -1.91 23.04
N GLN A 130 -5.74 -1.22 21.98
CA GLN A 130 -6.52 -1.05 20.75
C GLN A 130 -7.93 -0.48 21.01
N LYS A 131 -8.05 0.39 22.01
CA LYS A 131 -9.27 1.14 22.31
C LYS A 131 -9.17 2.59 21.85
N PRO A 132 -10.26 3.16 21.32
CA PRO A 132 -10.36 4.58 21.06
C PRO A 132 -10.21 5.38 22.37
N ILE A 133 -9.32 6.36 22.36
CA ILE A 133 -9.16 7.37 23.41
C ILE A 133 -9.66 8.69 22.86
N TYR A 134 -10.68 9.23 23.51
CA TYR A 134 -11.26 10.52 23.18
C TYR A 134 -10.61 11.63 24.02
N LEU A 135 -10.07 12.65 23.35
CA LEU A 135 -9.39 13.79 23.92
C LEU A 135 -10.12 15.06 23.50
N ASN A 136 -10.76 15.73 24.45
CA ASN A 136 -11.30 17.08 24.29
C ASN A 136 -10.58 18.05 25.25
N LEU A 137 -11.00 19.32 25.26
CA LEU A 137 -10.42 20.35 26.11
C LEU A 137 -10.44 19.97 27.60
N GLU A 138 -11.60 19.54 28.10
CA GLU A 138 -11.80 19.16 29.50
C GLU A 138 -10.92 17.97 29.88
N ARG A 139 -10.95 16.90 29.08
CA ARG A 139 -10.16 15.71 29.33
C ARG A 139 -8.66 15.99 29.28
N THR A 140 -8.22 16.86 28.39
CA THR A 140 -6.80 17.24 28.30
C THR A 140 -6.37 18.02 29.54
N ARG A 141 -7.22 18.93 30.05
CA ARG A 141 -6.98 19.63 31.32
C ARG A 141 -6.94 18.68 32.51
N GLU A 142 -7.88 17.74 32.60
CA GLU A 142 -7.87 16.70 33.64
C GLU A 142 -6.58 15.88 33.65
N ILE A 143 -6.04 15.55 32.47
CA ILE A 143 -4.77 14.81 32.34
C ILE A 143 -3.61 15.65 32.86
N LEU A 144 -3.55 16.93 32.49
CA LEU A 144 -2.51 17.86 32.96
C LEU A 144 -2.57 18.03 34.49
N ASP A 145 -3.75 18.26 35.05
CA ASP A 145 -3.94 18.41 36.49
C ASP A 145 -3.51 17.15 37.27
N LYS A 146 -3.85 15.96 36.74
CA LYS A 146 -3.40 14.68 37.31
C LYS A 146 -1.89 14.50 37.24
N LEU A 147 -1.25 14.91 36.14
CA LEU A 147 0.20 14.84 36.00
C LEU A 147 0.90 15.76 37.02
N ASP A 148 0.39 16.99 37.18
CA ASP A 148 0.92 17.97 38.15
C ASP A 148 0.74 17.49 39.60
N ASP A 149 -0.45 17.01 39.97
CA ASP A 149 -0.71 16.51 41.33
C ASP A 149 0.16 15.29 41.64
N LYS A 150 0.31 14.37 40.68
CA LYS A 150 1.17 13.19 40.82
C LYS A 150 2.64 13.56 41.00
N MET A 151 3.16 14.51 40.20
CA MET A 151 4.53 15.00 40.35
C MET A 151 4.76 15.64 41.72
N ARG A 152 3.85 16.51 42.17
CA ARG A 152 3.92 17.15 43.49
C ARG A 152 3.95 16.13 44.62
N LYS A 153 3.00 15.18 44.63
CA LYS A 153 2.93 14.13 45.67
C LYS A 153 4.17 13.25 45.71
N LEU A 154 4.73 12.90 44.55
CA LEU A 154 5.97 12.15 44.47
C LEU A 154 7.15 12.95 45.02
N SER A 155 7.27 14.23 44.66
CA SER A 155 8.32 15.12 45.18
C SER A 155 8.24 15.29 46.70
N ASP A 156 7.04 15.49 47.24
CA ASP A 156 6.82 15.61 48.68
C ASP A 156 7.17 14.31 49.43
N ALA A 157 6.76 13.17 48.90
CA ALA A 157 7.11 11.87 49.46
C ALA A 157 8.62 11.62 49.46
N VAL A 158 9.30 11.95 48.36
CA VAL A 158 10.77 11.84 48.26
C VAL A 158 11.43 12.71 49.32
N ALA A 159 11.03 13.97 49.43
CA ALA A 159 11.58 14.90 50.43
C ALA A 159 11.37 14.40 51.86
N PHE A 160 10.17 13.91 52.18
CA PHE A 160 9.82 13.40 53.50
C PHE A 160 10.63 12.16 53.89
N ASN A 161 10.78 11.20 52.97
CA ASN A 161 11.43 9.93 53.25
C ASN A 161 12.97 9.99 53.17
N MET A 162 13.53 11.04 52.56
CA MET A 162 14.97 11.11 52.24
C MET A 162 15.86 10.94 53.47
N ALA A 163 15.52 11.60 54.59
CA ALA A 163 16.29 11.53 55.83
C ALA A 163 16.28 10.12 56.46
N GLY A 164 15.16 9.39 56.37
CA GLY A 164 15.04 8.02 56.84
C GLY A 164 15.80 7.03 55.95
N LEU A 165 15.72 7.22 54.63
CA LEU A 165 16.39 6.36 53.65
C LEU A 165 17.92 6.51 53.67
N GLN A 166 18.45 7.71 53.94
CA GLN A 166 19.90 7.92 54.08
C GLN A 166 20.51 7.13 55.23
N ARG A 167 19.72 6.79 56.27
CA ARG A 167 20.17 6.00 57.43
C ARG A 167 20.24 4.49 57.14
N ILE A 168 19.68 4.03 56.02
CA ILE A 168 19.67 2.62 55.64
C ILE A 168 20.78 2.37 54.61
N PRO A 169 21.90 1.71 54.95
CA PRO A 169 23.07 1.64 54.07
C PRO A 169 22.88 0.69 52.89
N LYS A 170 22.09 -0.38 53.05
CA LYS A 170 21.94 -1.42 52.02
C LYS A 170 20.77 -1.10 51.08
N PRO A 171 20.97 -1.08 49.75
CA PRO A 171 19.90 -0.82 48.78
C PRO A 171 18.69 -1.76 48.90
N LYS A 172 18.94 -3.04 49.22
CA LYS A 172 17.87 -4.05 49.41
C LYS A 172 16.97 -3.73 50.61
N ASP A 173 17.52 -3.10 51.64
CA ASP A 173 16.78 -2.76 52.86
C ASP A 173 16.05 -1.42 52.70
N LYS A 174 16.63 -0.45 51.96
CA LYS A 174 15.92 0.77 51.52
C LYS A 174 14.65 0.42 50.77
N LEU A 175 14.76 -0.57 49.88
CA LEU A 175 13.66 -1.02 49.05
C LEU A 175 12.52 -1.63 49.85
N LYS A 176 12.82 -2.54 50.79
CA LYS A 176 11.81 -3.10 51.70
C LYS A 176 11.12 -2.02 52.53
N HIS A 177 11.90 -1.03 52.99
CA HIS A 177 11.37 0.09 53.74
C HIS A 177 10.41 0.94 52.90
N LEU A 178 10.79 1.26 51.65
CA LEU A 178 9.92 1.98 50.70
C LEU A 178 8.61 1.23 50.41
N VAL A 179 8.67 -0.09 50.20
CA VAL A 179 7.46 -0.92 50.01
C VAL A 179 6.55 -0.83 51.22
N SER A 180 7.09 -0.97 52.43
CA SER A 180 6.31 -0.86 53.67
C SER A 180 5.69 0.53 53.85
N LEU A 181 6.41 1.61 53.52
CA LEU A 181 5.88 2.97 53.60
C LEU A 181 4.77 3.20 52.57
N TYR A 182 4.94 2.68 51.36
CA TYR A 182 3.92 2.74 50.32
C TYR A 182 2.66 1.99 50.75
N GLU A 183 2.78 0.76 51.27
CA GLU A 183 1.65 -0.04 51.76
C GLU A 183 0.88 0.62 52.92
N GLN A 184 1.54 1.46 53.70
CA GLN A 184 0.94 2.19 54.82
C GLN A 184 0.31 3.53 54.42
N ASN A 185 0.62 4.05 53.23
CA ASN A 185 0.14 5.34 52.77
C ASN A 185 -0.87 5.20 51.62
N ARG A 186 -2.16 5.22 51.99
CA ARG A 186 -3.28 5.12 51.05
C ARG A 186 -3.34 6.29 50.06
N GLU A 187 -3.01 7.50 50.49
CA GLU A 187 -3.00 8.67 49.61
C GLU A 187 -1.94 8.52 48.51
N THR A 188 -0.76 8.00 48.84
CA THR A 188 0.27 7.68 47.84
C THR A 188 -0.21 6.59 46.88
N GLN A 189 -0.87 5.55 47.38
CA GLN A 189 -1.41 4.46 46.55
C GLN A 189 -2.48 4.92 45.55
N GLU A 190 -3.27 5.93 45.91
CA GLU A 190 -4.31 6.49 45.05
C GLU A 190 -3.75 7.35 43.90
N ASN A 191 -2.49 7.79 43.98
CA ASN A 191 -1.91 8.76 43.05
C ASN A 191 -0.71 8.24 42.27
N CYS A 192 0.03 7.27 42.80
CA CYS A 192 1.17 6.69 42.12
C CYS A 192 1.33 5.20 42.40
N SER A 193 1.95 4.52 41.44
CA SER A 193 2.29 3.13 41.62
C SER A 193 3.45 2.93 42.58
N LEU A 194 3.53 1.74 43.20
CA LEU A 194 4.67 1.32 44.02
C LEU A 194 6.00 1.49 43.26
N ASN A 195 6.01 1.21 41.97
CA ASN A 195 7.20 1.26 41.14
C ASN A 195 7.64 2.70 40.87
N GLU A 196 6.71 3.59 40.49
CA GLU A 196 7.00 5.02 40.33
C GLU A 196 7.46 5.66 41.63
N TYR A 197 6.82 5.26 42.74
CA TYR A 197 7.22 5.67 44.08
C TYR A 197 8.66 5.25 44.38
N ILE A 198 9.02 3.97 44.18
CA ILE A 198 10.38 3.48 44.38
C ILE A 198 11.38 4.22 43.48
N GLU A 199 11.07 4.35 42.19
CA GLU A 199 11.95 4.98 41.19
C GLU A 199 12.26 6.44 41.53
N ALA A 200 11.25 7.20 41.97
CA ALA A 200 11.42 8.58 42.42
C ALA A 200 12.41 8.69 43.61
N HIS A 201 12.35 7.76 44.56
CA HIS A 201 13.18 7.77 45.78
C HIS A 201 14.62 7.33 45.56
N PHE A 202 14.91 6.59 44.49
CA PHE A 202 16.28 6.25 44.10
C PHE A 202 16.94 7.29 43.20
N GLY A 203 16.24 8.40 42.91
CA GLY A 203 16.80 9.56 42.20
C GLY A 203 16.96 9.35 40.69
N ASN A 204 16.01 8.65 40.05
CA ASN A 204 16.09 8.41 38.61
C ASN A 204 15.64 9.65 37.80
N GLN A 205 16.59 10.33 37.14
CA GLN A 205 16.31 11.43 36.21
C GLN A 205 15.37 11.03 35.05
N GLN A 206 15.29 9.74 34.73
CA GLN A 206 14.42 9.24 33.66
C GLN A 206 12.93 9.30 34.01
N LEU A 207 12.54 9.20 35.29
CA LEU A 207 11.14 9.36 35.70
C LEU A 207 10.68 10.80 35.47
N VAL A 208 11.42 11.77 36.00
CA VAL A 208 11.11 13.20 35.88
C VAL A 208 11.03 13.61 34.40
N SER A 209 12.03 13.23 33.60
CA SER A 209 12.06 13.54 32.17
C SER A 209 10.86 12.97 31.39
N ARG A 210 10.31 11.81 31.81
CA ARG A 210 9.11 11.23 31.18
C ARG A 210 7.86 12.04 31.49
N TYR A 211 7.67 12.41 32.75
CA TYR A 211 6.53 13.24 33.17
C TYR A 211 6.57 14.62 32.51
N GLU A 212 7.73 15.26 32.48
CA GLU A 212 7.94 16.52 31.76
C GLU A 212 7.60 16.39 30.27
N LYS A 213 8.01 15.29 29.64
CA LYS A 213 7.68 15.02 28.24
C LYS A 213 6.17 14.81 28.01
N ALA A 214 5.51 14.05 28.89
CA ALA A 214 4.05 13.86 28.83
C ALA A 214 3.32 15.19 28.99
N TYR A 215 3.71 15.95 30.00
CA TYR A 215 3.17 17.27 30.28
C TYR A 215 3.34 18.20 29.08
N GLY A 216 4.55 18.30 28.53
CA GLY A 216 4.83 19.09 27.33
C GLY A 216 3.99 18.66 26.11
N THR A 217 3.75 17.35 25.96
CA THR A 217 2.93 16.80 24.87
C THR A 217 1.46 17.22 25.01
N PHE A 218 0.84 17.03 26.17
CA PHE A 218 -0.56 17.44 26.38
C PHE A 218 -0.75 18.95 26.46
N ARG A 219 0.26 19.69 26.93
CA ARG A 219 0.26 21.15 26.86
C ARG A 219 0.27 21.65 25.41
N SER A 220 1.09 21.02 24.55
CA SER A 220 1.07 21.30 23.11
C SER A 220 -0.29 20.95 22.49
N LEU A 221 -0.93 19.87 22.95
CA LEU A 221 -2.30 19.53 22.51
C LEU A 221 -3.32 20.59 22.93
N LEU A 222 -3.16 21.15 24.14
CA LEU A 222 -4.06 22.18 24.69
C LEU A 222 -4.12 23.43 23.79
N GLU A 223 -2.97 23.85 23.25
CA GLU A 223 -2.85 25.02 22.37
C GLU A 223 -3.73 24.92 21.11
N TYR A 224 -3.97 23.71 20.60
CA TYR A 224 -4.80 23.46 19.42
C TYR A 224 -6.30 23.58 19.70
N PHE A 225 -6.76 23.49 20.96
CA PHE A 225 -8.17 23.74 21.30
C PHE A 225 -8.52 25.24 21.32
N GLU A 226 -7.50 26.10 21.38
CA GLU A 226 -7.63 27.55 21.50
C GLU A 226 -7.31 28.28 20.19
N ASN A 227 -6.57 27.64 19.28
CA ASN A 227 -6.10 28.25 18.03
C ASN A 227 -6.38 27.36 16.81
N PRO A 228 -6.46 27.93 15.59
CA PRO A 228 -6.57 27.16 14.36
C PRO A 228 -5.44 26.14 14.21
N VAL A 229 -5.78 24.94 13.75
CA VAL A 229 -4.87 23.79 13.71
C VAL A 229 -4.12 23.69 12.38
N ASN A 230 -2.80 23.51 12.44
CA ASN A 230 -2.04 22.93 11.33
C ASN A 230 -2.08 21.39 11.44
N LEU A 231 -2.78 20.74 10.52
CA LEU A 231 -2.98 19.29 10.55
C LEU A 231 -1.66 18.49 10.52
N LYS A 232 -0.60 18.98 9.87
CA LYS A 232 0.71 18.29 9.84
C LYS A 232 1.43 18.32 11.18
N ASP A 233 1.29 19.42 11.92
CA ASP A 233 1.88 19.52 13.25
C ASP A 233 1.08 18.64 14.23
N LEU A 234 -0.24 18.57 14.06
CA LEU A 234 -1.09 17.65 14.80
C LEU A 234 -0.81 16.17 14.45
N GLU A 235 -0.48 15.83 13.20
CA GLU A 235 0.00 14.49 12.82
C GLU A 235 1.26 14.10 13.60
N ALA A 236 2.26 14.97 13.65
CA ALA A 236 3.50 14.73 14.39
C ALA A 236 3.27 14.60 15.91
N LEU A 237 2.36 15.41 16.45
CA LEU A 237 1.95 15.33 17.85
C LEU A 237 1.20 14.01 18.13
N SER A 238 0.28 13.61 17.26
CA SER A 238 -0.50 12.37 17.40
C SER A 238 0.39 11.12 17.36
N ASP A 239 1.45 11.11 16.55
CA ASP A 239 2.49 10.07 16.54
C ASP A 239 3.21 9.93 17.90
N THR A 240 3.28 11.04 18.65
CA THR A 240 3.88 11.06 20.00
C THR A 240 2.85 10.61 21.04
N ILE A 241 1.61 11.07 20.96
CA ILE A 241 0.56 10.69 21.90
C ILE A 241 0.21 9.20 21.79
N THR A 242 0.13 8.67 20.57
CA THR A 242 -0.16 7.24 20.31
C THR A 242 1.02 6.33 20.62
N GLY A 243 2.22 6.82 20.93
CA GLY A 243 3.37 5.96 21.22
C GLY A 243 4.19 5.52 20.01
N ILE A 244 3.79 5.88 18.79
CA ILE A 244 4.47 5.50 17.55
C ILE A 244 5.92 6.03 17.49
N ARG A 245 6.15 7.28 17.92
CA ARG A 245 7.49 7.90 18.01
C ARG A 245 8.04 7.97 19.44
N GLY A 246 7.36 7.30 20.37
CA GLY A 246 7.65 7.27 21.80
C GLY A 246 6.37 7.47 22.58
N TYR A 247 6.20 6.74 23.69
CA TYR A 247 4.96 6.71 24.48
C TYR A 247 5.19 7.46 25.80
N PRO A 248 4.90 8.76 25.85
CA PRO A 248 5.18 9.55 27.04
C PRO A 248 4.14 9.33 28.14
N TYR A 249 2.95 8.84 27.79
CA TYR A 249 1.81 8.73 28.68
C TYR A 249 0.99 7.48 28.36
N ASP A 250 0.64 6.72 29.39
CA ASP A 250 -0.12 5.48 29.28
C ASP A 250 -1.59 5.70 29.64
N PHE A 251 -2.51 5.53 28.68
CA PHE A 251 -3.94 5.68 28.93
C PHE A 251 -4.60 4.48 29.64
N HIS A 252 -3.89 3.37 29.83
CA HIS A 252 -4.40 2.14 30.45
C HIS A 252 -4.07 2.04 31.93
N SER A 253 -2.94 2.61 32.32
CA SER A 253 -2.47 2.55 33.70
C SER A 253 -2.83 3.82 34.47
N ASN A 254 -4.10 4.00 34.83
CA ASN A 254 -4.37 4.80 36.03
C ASN A 254 -3.80 4.13 37.30
N ASN A 255 -3.20 2.92 37.22
CA ASN A 255 -2.46 2.22 38.28
C ASN A 255 -1.41 1.17 37.77
N LEU A 256 -0.12 1.53 37.49
CA LEU A 256 1.12 0.71 37.13
C LEU A 256 1.32 0.27 35.65
N THR A 257 2.50 0.20 34.98
CA THR A 257 3.89 0.77 35.07
C THR A 257 4.57 0.69 33.67
N TYR A 258 5.52 1.60 33.42
CA TYR A 258 6.62 1.57 32.43
C TYR A 258 7.19 0.20 31.98
N ASP A 259 7.79 0.16 30.78
CA ASP A 259 8.49 -0.97 30.12
C ASP A 259 9.54 -1.64 31.04
N ILE A 260 9.06 -2.64 31.77
CA ILE A 260 9.76 -3.43 32.80
C ILE A 260 10.71 -4.48 32.19
N GLU A 261 10.54 -4.87 30.92
CA GLU A 261 11.28 -6.00 30.34
C GLU A 261 12.76 -5.66 30.06
N ASN A 262 13.06 -4.39 29.82
CA ASN A 262 14.38 -3.93 29.38
C ASN A 262 15.31 -3.41 30.50
N ASP A 263 14.84 -3.25 31.74
CA ASP A 263 15.69 -2.80 32.86
C ASP A 263 16.19 -3.96 33.74
N ASN A 264 17.46 -4.34 33.54
CA ASN A 264 18.13 -5.41 34.27
C ASN A 264 18.40 -5.10 35.76
N GLN A 265 18.38 -3.84 36.19
CA GLN A 265 18.56 -3.48 37.61
C GLN A 265 17.25 -3.61 38.40
N PHE A 266 16.11 -3.49 37.72
CA PHE A 266 14.76 -3.41 38.30
C PHE A 266 14.08 -4.76 38.59
N ARG A 267 14.58 -5.89 38.06
CA ARG A 267 14.07 -7.27 38.30
C ARG A 267 14.05 -7.76 39.77
N LYS A 268 14.30 -6.86 40.72
CA LYS A 268 14.38 -7.14 42.16
C LYS A 268 13.05 -7.01 42.91
N ILE A 269 12.00 -6.38 42.36
CA ILE A 269 10.70 -6.17 43.05
C ILE A 269 9.52 -6.48 42.12
N LEU A 270 8.79 -7.58 42.34
CA LEU A 270 7.52 -7.87 41.66
C LEU A 270 6.39 -7.80 42.69
N ASN A 271 5.30 -7.08 42.38
CA ASN A 271 4.09 -7.04 43.21
C ASN A 271 3.14 -8.18 42.83
N PHE A 272 3.40 -9.38 43.36
CA PHE A 272 2.58 -10.57 43.11
C PHE A 272 1.11 -10.43 43.57
N ASN A 273 0.83 -9.52 44.51
CA ASN A 273 -0.55 -9.28 44.96
C ASN A 273 -1.37 -8.58 43.87
N GLN A 274 -0.78 -7.61 43.16
CA GLN A 274 -1.46 -6.92 42.07
C GLN A 274 -1.73 -7.84 40.87
N LEU A 275 -0.78 -8.71 40.54
CA LEU A 275 -0.94 -9.74 39.50
C LEU A 275 -2.08 -10.69 39.85
N LYS A 276 -2.15 -11.15 41.11
CA LYS A 276 -3.24 -12.01 41.57
C LYS A 276 -4.61 -11.34 41.49
N ILE A 277 -4.74 -10.13 42.05
CA ILE A 277 -5.99 -9.35 42.01
C ILE A 277 -6.46 -9.15 40.56
N THR A 278 -5.52 -8.93 39.67
CA THR A 278 -5.76 -8.80 38.24
C THR A 278 -6.31 -10.09 37.63
N THR A 279 -5.64 -11.22 37.85
CA THR A 279 -6.05 -12.53 37.32
C THR A 279 -7.41 -12.96 37.88
N ASP A 280 -7.65 -12.76 39.18
CA ASP A 280 -8.93 -13.04 39.83
C ASP A 280 -10.08 -12.25 39.16
N SER A 281 -9.86 -10.97 38.89
CA SER A 281 -10.82 -10.09 38.22
C SER A 281 -11.10 -10.49 36.77
N ILE A 282 -10.11 -11.01 36.03
CA ILE A 282 -10.32 -11.48 34.65
C ILE A 282 -11.17 -12.76 34.65
N ILE A 283 -10.87 -13.70 35.55
CA ILE A 283 -11.65 -14.93 35.71
C ILE A 283 -13.12 -14.59 36.03
N GLU A 284 -13.35 -13.64 36.93
CA GLU A 284 -14.70 -13.17 37.29
C GLU A 284 -15.46 -12.59 36.09
N ASN A 285 -14.80 -11.78 35.27
CA ASN A 285 -15.39 -11.18 34.07
C ASN A 285 -15.72 -12.22 32.99
N LEU A 286 -14.82 -13.17 32.74
CA LEU A 286 -15.03 -14.26 31.78
C LEU A 286 -16.18 -15.17 32.24
N THR A 287 -16.23 -15.48 33.53
CA THR A 287 -17.34 -16.25 34.13
C THR A 287 -18.68 -15.52 33.94
N SER A 288 -18.70 -14.20 34.15
CA SER A 288 -19.90 -13.38 33.95
C SER A 288 -20.34 -13.32 32.48
N LEU A 289 -19.40 -13.30 31.54
CA LEU A 289 -19.70 -13.40 30.11
C LEU A 289 -20.30 -14.77 29.75
N ARG A 290 -19.72 -15.85 30.28
CA ARG A 290 -20.21 -17.22 30.07
C ARG A 290 -21.65 -17.40 30.52
N ILE A 291 -21.99 -16.85 31.70
CA ILE A 291 -23.36 -16.83 32.24
C ILE A 291 -24.29 -16.10 31.27
N ARG A 292 -23.92 -14.89 30.83
CA ARG A 292 -24.74 -14.08 29.89
C ARG A 292 -24.99 -14.79 28.57
N GLN A 293 -23.96 -15.40 27.97
CA GLN A 293 -24.13 -16.17 26.72
C GLN A 293 -25.08 -17.35 26.90
N SER A 294 -24.93 -18.09 28.01
CA SER A 294 -25.82 -19.22 28.30
C SER A 294 -27.28 -18.78 28.47
N VAL A 295 -27.52 -17.66 29.15
CA VAL A 295 -28.88 -17.13 29.35
C VAL A 295 -29.46 -16.57 28.03
N ALA A 296 -28.64 -15.91 27.21
CA ALA A 296 -29.07 -15.43 25.89
C ALA A 296 -29.48 -16.59 24.96
N GLU A 297 -28.79 -17.73 25.05
CA GLU A 297 -29.09 -18.93 24.28
C GLU A 297 -30.33 -19.67 24.79
N GLN A 298 -30.46 -19.86 26.12
CA GLN A 298 -31.55 -20.65 26.72
C GLN A 298 -32.83 -19.85 26.98
N TYR A 299 -32.72 -18.54 27.22
CA TYR A 299 -33.82 -17.64 27.61
C TYR A 299 -33.80 -16.32 26.80
N PRO A 300 -33.84 -16.35 25.46
CA PRO A 300 -33.60 -15.17 24.60
C PRO A 300 -34.59 -14.02 24.83
N ALA A 301 -35.86 -14.33 25.13
CA ALA A 301 -36.89 -13.32 25.38
C ALA A 301 -36.68 -12.59 26.72
N GLN A 302 -36.38 -13.34 27.79
CA GLN A 302 -36.08 -12.80 29.11
C GLN A 302 -34.76 -12.03 29.07
N PHE A 303 -33.76 -12.56 28.37
CA PHE A 303 -32.47 -11.91 28.18
C PHE A 303 -32.63 -10.54 27.49
N SER A 304 -33.46 -10.44 26.45
CA SER A 304 -33.77 -9.18 25.76
C SER A 304 -34.45 -8.15 26.69
N GLN A 305 -35.29 -8.59 27.63
CA GLN A 305 -35.93 -7.71 28.61
C GLN A 305 -34.96 -7.26 29.72
N ILE A 306 -34.06 -8.15 30.15
CA ILE A 306 -33.03 -7.86 31.14
C ILE A 306 -32.05 -6.81 30.59
N THR A 307 -31.71 -6.87 29.30
CA THR A 307 -30.78 -5.94 28.64
C THR A 307 -31.42 -4.63 28.18
N ASP A 308 -32.75 -4.53 28.06
CA ASP A 308 -33.42 -3.29 27.65
C ASP A 308 -33.20 -2.17 28.70
N PRO A 309 -32.60 -1.02 28.33
CA PRO A 309 -32.34 0.08 29.26
C PRO A 309 -33.60 0.77 29.78
N ARG A 310 -34.77 0.53 29.17
CA ARG A 310 -36.06 1.14 29.55
C ARG A 310 -36.81 0.37 30.64
N VAL A 311 -36.39 -0.86 30.95
CA VAL A 311 -37.02 -1.70 31.98
C VAL A 311 -36.47 -1.31 33.36
N LEU A 312 -37.36 -1.20 34.36
CA LEU A 312 -36.97 -0.85 35.73
C LEU A 312 -36.09 -1.94 36.36
N VAL A 313 -35.13 -1.53 37.18
CA VAL A 313 -34.19 -2.45 37.84
C VAL A 313 -34.90 -3.48 38.73
N SER A 314 -36.02 -3.10 39.36
CA SER A 314 -36.87 -4.02 40.14
C SER A 314 -37.39 -5.17 39.31
N ASP A 315 -37.84 -4.88 38.08
CA ASP A 315 -38.47 -5.86 37.21
C ASP A 315 -37.41 -6.79 36.59
N LYS A 316 -36.22 -6.24 36.30
CA LYS A 316 -35.04 -7.02 35.90
C LYS A 316 -34.64 -8.02 36.99
N LEU A 317 -34.63 -7.59 38.25
CA LEU A 317 -34.30 -8.45 39.39
C LEU A 317 -35.26 -9.63 39.54
N GLU A 318 -36.56 -9.41 39.37
CA GLU A 318 -37.56 -10.48 39.40
C GLU A 318 -37.36 -11.49 38.26
N LEU A 319 -37.12 -10.98 37.03
CA LEU A 319 -36.81 -11.81 35.86
C LEU A 319 -35.53 -12.63 36.07
N ILE A 320 -34.47 -12.03 36.58
CA ILE A 320 -33.20 -12.69 36.87
C ILE A 320 -33.37 -13.78 37.94
N GLN A 321 -34.11 -13.50 39.02
CA GLN A 321 -34.37 -14.50 40.06
C GLN A 321 -35.16 -15.70 39.51
N LYS A 322 -36.12 -15.44 38.61
CA LYS A 322 -36.89 -16.50 37.96
C LYS A 322 -35.99 -17.38 37.09
N VAL A 323 -35.18 -16.78 36.20
CA VAL A 323 -34.23 -17.51 35.34
C VAL A 323 -33.21 -18.29 36.20
N PHE A 324 -32.75 -17.71 37.30
CA PHE A 324 -31.82 -18.38 38.22
C PHE A 324 -32.44 -19.64 38.84
N GLN A 325 -33.67 -19.54 39.38
CA GLN A 325 -34.36 -20.68 40.01
C GLN A 325 -34.75 -21.77 39.01
N GLU A 326 -35.06 -21.40 37.77
CA GLU A 326 -35.50 -22.35 36.73
C GLU A 326 -34.34 -23.14 36.10
N GLY A 327 -33.15 -22.53 35.95
CA GLY A 327 -32.06 -23.12 35.15
C GLY A 327 -30.66 -23.17 35.78
N TYR A 328 -30.34 -22.34 36.77
CA TYR A 328 -28.94 -22.08 37.17
C TYR A 328 -28.66 -22.21 38.67
N SER A 329 -29.67 -22.49 39.49
CA SER A 329 -29.53 -22.57 40.95
C SER A 329 -28.64 -23.71 41.44
N SER A 330 -28.39 -24.71 40.60
CA SER A 330 -27.51 -25.86 40.91
C SER A 330 -26.06 -25.66 40.42
N THR A 331 -25.80 -24.67 39.55
CA THR A 331 -24.51 -24.50 38.86
C THR A 331 -23.80 -23.19 39.19
N HIS A 332 -24.52 -22.17 39.68
CA HIS A 332 -23.93 -20.86 40.01
C HIS A 332 -24.39 -20.35 41.38
N ASP A 333 -23.55 -19.50 41.98
CA ASP A 333 -23.94 -18.71 43.14
C ASP A 333 -24.96 -17.63 42.73
N GLN A 334 -25.99 -17.44 43.56
CA GLN A 334 -27.09 -16.51 43.26
C GLN A 334 -26.61 -15.07 43.08
N LYS A 335 -25.67 -14.64 43.91
CA LYS A 335 -25.14 -13.28 43.87
C LYS A 335 -24.32 -13.09 42.60
N GLN A 336 -23.40 -14.02 42.31
CA GLN A 336 -22.59 -14.00 41.09
C GLN A 336 -23.45 -14.00 39.81
N PHE A 337 -24.49 -14.83 39.75
CA PHE A 337 -25.40 -14.90 38.61
C PHE A 337 -26.19 -13.60 38.42
N THR A 338 -26.67 -13.03 39.53
CA THR A 338 -27.42 -11.76 39.51
C THR A 338 -26.55 -10.60 39.04
N ASP A 339 -25.33 -10.52 39.56
CA ASP A 339 -24.37 -9.47 39.21
C ASP A 339 -23.96 -9.56 37.73
N ALA A 340 -23.79 -10.78 37.20
CA ALA A 340 -23.42 -11.01 35.79
C ALA A 340 -24.48 -10.49 34.79
N LEU A 341 -25.76 -10.52 35.17
CA LEU A 341 -26.88 -10.09 34.31
C LEU A 341 -27.28 -8.63 34.51
N LEU A 342 -27.16 -8.09 35.73
CA LEU A 342 -27.50 -6.69 36.04
C LEU A 342 -26.44 -5.67 35.64
N ASN A 343 -25.16 -6.07 35.67
CA ASN A 343 -24.04 -5.19 35.39
C ASN A 343 -23.39 -5.59 34.05
N PRO A 344 -24.01 -5.26 32.91
CA PRO A 344 -23.45 -5.59 31.62
C PRO A 344 -22.11 -4.88 31.45
N HIS A 345 -21.02 -5.65 31.51
CA HIS A 345 -19.71 -5.19 31.10
C HIS A 345 -19.73 -4.94 29.57
N PRO A 346 -19.06 -3.90 29.03
CA PRO A 346 -19.10 -3.47 27.62
C PRO A 346 -18.55 -4.47 26.58
N MET A 347 -18.48 -5.76 26.91
CA MET A 347 -18.21 -6.82 25.93
C MET A 347 -19.54 -7.40 25.48
N ASP A 348 -19.91 -7.13 24.23
CA ASP A 348 -21.08 -7.71 23.59
C ASP A 348 -20.93 -9.23 23.46
N ILE A 349 -22.06 -9.92 23.54
CA ILE A 349 -22.21 -11.38 23.55
C ILE A 349 -21.69 -12.06 22.27
N GLU A 350 -21.52 -11.30 21.19
CA GLU A 350 -21.37 -11.79 19.81
C GLU A 350 -19.93 -12.12 19.40
N LEU A 351 -18.91 -11.85 20.22
CA LEU A 351 -17.52 -11.83 19.73
C LEU A 351 -16.70 -13.11 19.91
N ALA A 352 -17.11 -14.10 20.73
CA ALA A 352 -16.49 -15.43 20.62
C ALA A 352 -17.27 -16.62 21.16
N SER A 353 -16.78 -17.80 20.75
CA SER A 353 -17.39 -19.09 21.04
C SER A 353 -17.22 -19.50 22.51
N PRO A 354 -18.21 -20.22 23.07
CA PRO A 354 -18.13 -20.85 24.39
C PRO A 354 -16.80 -21.57 24.68
N ALA A 355 -16.29 -22.34 23.72
CA ALA A 355 -15.07 -23.13 23.88
C ALA A 355 -13.84 -22.25 24.18
N ALA A 356 -13.75 -21.09 23.54
CA ALA A 356 -12.63 -20.20 23.72
C ALA A 356 -12.67 -19.41 25.03
N ILE A 357 -13.88 -19.17 25.57
CA ILE A 357 -14.03 -18.59 26.92
C ILE A 357 -13.57 -19.60 27.98
N ASP A 358 -13.95 -20.87 27.83
CA ASP A 358 -13.60 -21.93 28.79
C ASP A 358 -12.07 -22.16 28.80
N GLU A 359 -11.42 -22.18 27.63
CA GLU A 359 -9.95 -22.27 27.49
C GLU A 359 -9.20 -21.09 28.14
N ALA A 360 -9.73 -19.87 27.98
CA ALA A 360 -9.19 -18.68 28.63
C ALA A 360 -9.28 -18.78 30.17
N ILE A 361 -10.44 -19.20 30.69
CA ILE A 361 -10.65 -19.39 32.14
C ILE A 361 -9.65 -20.39 32.71
N GLU A 362 -9.46 -21.55 32.07
CA GLU A 362 -8.49 -22.57 32.49
C GLU A 362 -7.06 -22.01 32.52
N THR A 363 -6.68 -21.25 31.49
CA THR A 363 -5.37 -20.61 31.39
C THR A 363 -5.11 -19.64 32.54
N TYR A 364 -6.06 -18.74 32.85
CA TYR A 364 -5.92 -17.81 33.97
C TYR A 364 -5.96 -18.49 35.34
N GLN A 365 -6.74 -19.57 35.50
CA GLN A 365 -6.72 -20.37 36.72
C GLN A 365 -5.36 -21.05 36.93
N HIS A 366 -4.75 -21.56 35.85
CA HIS A 366 -3.41 -22.14 35.89
C HIS A 366 -2.36 -21.09 36.32
N ILE A 367 -2.44 -19.88 35.78
CA ILE A 367 -1.58 -18.74 36.18
C ILE A 367 -1.76 -18.42 37.67
N ASN A 368 -3.00 -18.30 38.14
CA ASN A 368 -3.30 -17.98 39.54
C ASN A 368 -2.76 -19.06 40.49
N ASN A 369 -2.95 -20.34 40.14
CA ASN A 369 -2.42 -21.46 40.90
C ASN A 369 -0.90 -21.41 41.00
N LYS A 370 -0.20 -21.15 39.89
CA LYS A 370 1.26 -20.98 39.90
C LYS A 370 1.70 -19.80 40.77
N VAL A 371 1.05 -18.63 40.67
CA VAL A 371 1.36 -17.46 41.53
C VAL A 371 1.24 -17.81 43.01
N ASN A 372 0.21 -18.59 43.40
CA ASN A 372 0.03 -19.05 44.78
C ASN A 372 1.11 -20.06 45.22
N THR A 373 1.50 -21.00 44.35
CA THR A 373 2.61 -21.95 44.62
C THR A 373 3.94 -21.21 44.81
N VAL A 374 4.21 -20.22 43.97
CA VAL A 374 5.42 -19.38 44.02
C VAL A 374 5.46 -18.51 45.28
N ARG A 375 4.32 -17.96 45.71
CA ARG A 375 4.20 -17.20 46.96
C ARG A 375 4.47 -18.08 48.19
N SER A 376 4.06 -19.34 48.17
CA SER A 376 4.28 -20.29 49.27
C SER A 376 5.74 -20.74 49.39
N THR A 377 6.52 -20.70 48.30
CA THR A 377 7.94 -21.02 48.27
C THR A 377 8.77 -19.74 48.24
N ASN A 378 9.18 -19.26 49.41
CA ASN A 378 10.06 -18.08 49.64
C ASN A 378 11.38 -18.03 48.81
N ASN A 379 11.63 -19.01 47.94
CA ASN A 379 12.84 -19.18 47.12
C ASN A 379 12.86 -18.39 45.80
N ILE A 380 11.71 -18.03 45.18
CA ILE A 380 11.73 -17.31 43.89
C ILE A 380 12.14 -15.83 44.04
N LEU A 381 11.83 -15.22 45.19
CA LEU A 381 12.35 -13.90 45.58
C LEU A 381 13.87 -13.90 45.85
N ASN A 382 14.51 -15.07 45.95
CA ASN A 382 15.94 -15.21 46.23
C ASN A 382 16.75 -15.88 45.10
N SER A 383 16.10 -16.63 44.20
CA SER A 383 16.74 -17.27 43.04
C SER A 383 16.48 -16.50 41.75
N LYS A 384 17.55 -15.95 41.16
CA LYS A 384 17.52 -15.24 39.88
C LYS A 384 17.08 -16.16 38.73
N LEU A 385 17.48 -17.43 38.77
CA LEU A 385 17.19 -18.43 37.75
C LEU A 385 15.71 -18.82 37.75
N ALA A 386 15.17 -19.17 38.92
CA ALA A 386 13.77 -19.58 39.06
C ALA A 386 12.80 -18.44 38.68
N ARG A 387 13.19 -17.18 38.95
CA ARG A 387 12.41 -16.00 38.56
C ARG A 387 12.42 -15.75 37.06
N ALA A 388 13.58 -15.90 36.41
CA ALA A 388 13.68 -15.77 34.96
C ALA A 388 12.87 -16.86 34.24
N GLN A 389 12.91 -18.08 34.77
CA GLN A 389 12.15 -19.22 34.25
C GLN A 389 10.63 -18.99 34.38
N PHE A 390 10.16 -18.50 35.53
CA PHE A 390 8.74 -18.17 35.71
C PHE A 390 8.25 -17.04 34.78
N ILE A 391 9.07 -16.00 34.56
CA ILE A 391 8.74 -14.93 33.60
C ILE A 391 8.64 -15.48 32.18
N ALA A 392 9.60 -16.29 31.75
CA ALA A 392 9.59 -16.90 30.43
C ALA A 392 8.38 -17.83 30.24
N GLU A 393 7.97 -18.56 31.28
CA GLU A 393 6.77 -19.39 31.26
C GLU A 393 5.48 -18.56 31.14
N LEU A 394 5.35 -17.46 31.88
CA LEU A 394 4.21 -16.54 31.74
C LEU A 394 4.17 -15.94 30.33
N GLN A 395 5.30 -15.46 29.82
CA GLN A 395 5.41 -14.91 28.46
C GLN A 395 5.04 -15.96 27.39
N ALA A 396 5.49 -17.20 27.54
CA ALA A 396 5.18 -18.28 26.60
C ALA A 396 3.69 -18.67 26.64
N LEU A 397 3.06 -18.63 27.82
CA LEU A 397 1.61 -18.82 27.99
C LEU A 397 0.81 -17.72 27.29
N PHE A 398 1.21 -16.45 27.44
CA PHE A 398 0.55 -15.32 26.74
C PHE A 398 0.82 -15.28 25.23
N LEU A 399 1.94 -15.86 24.77
CA LEU A 399 2.32 -15.93 23.35
C LEU A 399 1.63 -17.05 22.57
N LYS A 400 1.07 -18.06 23.24
CA LYS A 400 0.20 -19.07 22.60
C LYS A 400 -1.11 -18.37 22.23
N LYS A 401 -1.21 -17.95 20.97
CA LYS A 401 -2.31 -17.17 20.37
C LYS A 401 -3.64 -17.93 20.25
N GLU A 402 -4.05 -18.65 21.29
CA GLU A 402 -5.35 -19.32 21.37
C GLU A 402 -6.27 -18.48 22.27
N GLU A 403 -6.57 -17.24 21.87
CA GLU A 403 -7.70 -16.49 22.45
C GLU A 403 -8.35 -15.54 21.42
N PRO A 404 -9.69 -15.57 21.26
CA PRO A 404 -10.46 -14.67 20.40
C PRO A 404 -10.78 -13.30 21.03
N TYR A 405 -10.15 -12.94 22.15
CA TYR A 405 -10.46 -11.71 22.89
C TYR A 405 -9.20 -10.90 23.25
N LEU A 406 -8.94 -9.85 22.46
CA LEU A 406 -7.89 -8.86 22.73
C LEU A 406 -8.24 -7.88 23.87
N THR A 407 -9.39 -8.01 24.54
CA THR A 407 -9.91 -6.99 25.49
C THR A 407 -9.81 -7.38 26.96
N SER A 408 -9.76 -8.66 27.32
CA SER A 408 -9.56 -9.15 28.70
C SER A 408 -8.08 -9.20 29.13
N ASN A 409 -7.16 -9.31 28.16
CA ASN A 409 -5.71 -9.28 28.39
C ASN A 409 -5.15 -7.89 28.75
N THR A 410 -5.99 -6.85 28.82
CA THR A 410 -5.58 -5.46 29.10
C THR A 410 -4.87 -5.23 30.44
N LYS A 411 -4.91 -6.19 31.39
CA LYS A 411 -4.18 -6.08 32.65
C LYS A 411 -2.87 -6.90 32.72
N LEU A 412 -2.59 -7.73 31.72
CA LEU A 412 -1.38 -8.58 31.66
C LEU A 412 -0.48 -8.22 30.47
N ASP A 413 -1.06 -7.70 29.39
CA ASP A 413 -0.34 -7.13 28.23
C ASP A 413 0.43 -5.85 28.54
N SER A 414 0.34 -5.33 29.77
CA SER A 414 1.22 -4.25 30.28
C SER A 414 2.70 -4.65 30.34
N PHE A 415 3.06 -5.87 29.90
CA PHE A 415 4.42 -6.39 29.88
C PHE A 415 5.22 -6.03 28.61
N TYR A 416 4.59 -5.62 27.51
CA TYR A 416 5.29 -5.65 26.22
C TYR A 416 6.00 -4.35 25.84
N ALA A 417 7.30 -4.51 25.52
CA ALA A 417 8.25 -3.53 25.01
C ALA A 417 7.69 -2.57 23.93
N LYS A 418 8.35 -1.42 23.74
CA LYS A 418 8.12 -0.43 22.64
C LYS A 418 7.64 -1.09 21.32
N ARG A 419 6.33 -1.27 21.15
CA ARG A 419 5.78 -1.89 19.95
C ARG A 419 5.72 -0.82 18.86
N LYS A 420 6.55 -0.97 17.84
CA LYS A 420 6.38 -0.23 16.59
C LYS A 420 5.42 -1.02 15.72
N PHE A 421 4.26 -0.45 15.40
CA PHE A 421 3.37 -1.02 14.39
C PHE A 421 4.10 -1.13 13.05
N SER A 422 4.09 -2.33 12.47
CA SER A 422 4.47 -2.52 11.09
C SER A 422 3.45 -1.84 10.16
N ALA A 423 3.85 -1.55 8.92
CA ALA A 423 2.94 -0.99 7.90
C ALA A 423 1.69 -1.87 7.71
N ALA A 424 1.89 -3.19 7.81
CA ALA A 424 0.86 -4.17 7.55
C ALA A 424 -0.18 -4.24 8.67
N GLU A 425 0.24 -4.16 9.94
CA GLU A 425 -0.69 -4.07 11.07
C GLU A 425 -1.49 -2.77 11.04
N GLY A 426 -0.81 -1.65 10.73
CA GLY A 426 -1.50 -0.37 10.53
C GLY A 426 -2.55 -0.46 9.41
N PHE A 427 -2.19 -1.09 8.28
CA PHE A 427 -3.11 -1.30 7.16
C PHE A 427 -4.31 -2.15 7.57
N HIS A 428 -4.07 -3.27 8.24
CA HIS A 428 -5.14 -4.18 8.67
C HIS A 428 -6.13 -3.49 9.62
N LEU A 429 -5.64 -2.71 10.59
CA LEU A 429 -6.51 -1.96 11.51
C LEU A 429 -7.32 -0.87 10.79
N ALA A 430 -6.70 -0.15 9.86
CA ALA A 430 -7.41 0.85 9.07
C ALA A 430 -8.41 0.21 8.07
N TYR A 431 -8.10 -0.98 7.52
CA TYR A 431 -9.03 -1.78 6.74
C TYR A 431 -10.24 -2.24 7.57
N GLN A 432 -10.02 -2.75 8.78
CA GLN A 432 -11.11 -3.08 9.71
C GLN A 432 -11.95 -1.85 10.09
N ALA A 433 -11.31 -0.71 10.35
CA ALA A 433 -12.01 0.53 10.64
C ALA A 433 -12.90 0.97 9.46
N ASN A 434 -12.42 0.82 8.23
CA ASN A 434 -13.21 1.08 7.02
C ASN A 434 -14.40 0.11 6.89
N GLN A 435 -14.23 -1.17 7.21
CA GLN A 435 -15.34 -2.14 7.19
C GLN A 435 -16.44 -1.83 8.21
N ARG A 436 -16.10 -1.19 9.34
CA ARG A 436 -17.04 -0.80 10.40
C ARG A 436 -17.68 0.56 10.18
N ASP A 437 -17.31 1.28 9.11
CA ASP A 437 -17.80 2.63 8.88
C ASP A 437 -19.27 2.62 8.41
N PRO A 438 -20.21 3.17 9.21
CA PRO A 438 -21.62 3.20 8.84
C PRO A 438 -21.92 4.08 7.62
N LEU A 439 -21.09 5.09 7.33
CA LEU A 439 -21.28 5.98 6.18
C LEU A 439 -20.90 5.28 4.88
N LYS A 440 -19.90 4.40 4.91
CA LYS A 440 -19.51 3.59 3.75
C LYS A 440 -20.67 2.70 3.30
N ALA A 441 -21.32 1.99 4.22
CA ALA A 441 -22.43 1.09 3.88
C ALA A 441 -23.54 1.82 3.11
N GLN A 442 -23.88 3.04 3.54
CA GLN A 442 -24.85 3.91 2.87
C GLN A 442 -24.39 4.32 1.47
N VAL A 443 -23.10 4.61 1.26
CA VAL A 443 -22.58 4.94 -0.08
C VAL A 443 -22.69 3.75 -1.02
N ILE A 444 -22.37 2.55 -0.56
CA ILE A 444 -22.53 1.32 -1.36
C ILE A 444 -24.00 1.11 -1.73
N ASP A 445 -24.94 1.36 -0.81
CA ASP A 445 -26.37 1.31 -1.09
C ASP A 445 -26.81 2.36 -2.13
N ASN A 446 -26.33 3.60 -2.02
CA ASN A 446 -26.61 4.65 -3.00
C ASN A 446 -26.08 4.28 -4.39
N ILE A 447 -24.87 3.69 -4.47
CA ILE A 447 -24.30 3.20 -5.72
C ILE A 447 -25.21 2.12 -6.32
N ILE A 448 -25.65 1.12 -5.53
CA ILE A 448 -26.60 0.09 -5.99
C ILE A 448 -27.89 0.72 -6.50
N GLN A 449 -28.45 1.66 -5.75
CA GLN A 449 -29.68 2.35 -6.12
C GLN A 449 -29.54 3.11 -7.45
N SER A 450 -28.39 3.73 -7.71
CA SER A 450 -28.11 4.45 -8.95
C SER A 450 -28.11 3.57 -10.20
N MET A 451 -27.93 2.25 -10.02
CA MET A 451 -27.95 1.26 -11.09
C MET A 451 -29.34 0.66 -11.34
N THR A 452 -30.36 1.05 -10.57
CA THR A 452 -31.73 0.54 -10.74
C THR A 452 -32.42 1.14 -11.97
N PRO A 453 -33.26 0.36 -12.70
CA PRO A 453 -33.55 -1.07 -12.48
C PRO A 453 -32.38 -1.98 -12.87
N ILE A 454 -32.09 -2.96 -12.00
CA ILE A 454 -31.06 -3.99 -12.23
C ILE A 454 -31.71 -5.18 -12.94
N ASP A 455 -31.06 -5.64 -14.01
CA ASP A 455 -31.45 -6.81 -14.81
C ASP A 455 -30.27 -7.78 -14.97
N ASP A 456 -30.51 -8.95 -15.57
CA ASP A 456 -29.50 -10.00 -15.76
C ASP A 456 -28.26 -9.52 -16.55
N GLU A 457 -28.39 -8.42 -17.30
CA GLU A 457 -27.36 -7.84 -18.17
C GLU A 457 -26.78 -6.55 -17.60
N THR A 458 -26.79 -6.43 -16.27
CA THR A 458 -26.20 -5.31 -15.52
C THR A 458 -24.81 -5.67 -14.97
N TYR A 459 -23.81 -4.90 -15.38
CA TYR A 459 -22.40 -5.13 -15.08
C TYR A 459 -21.77 -3.92 -14.39
N LEU A 460 -20.85 -4.17 -13.46
CA LEU A 460 -20.04 -3.14 -12.78
C LEU A 460 -18.56 -3.47 -12.93
N ASP A 461 -17.79 -2.60 -13.57
CA ASP A 461 -16.33 -2.67 -13.65
C ASP A 461 -15.69 -1.75 -12.60
N ILE A 462 -15.00 -2.35 -11.63
CA ILE A 462 -14.33 -1.64 -10.54
C ILE A 462 -12.83 -1.56 -10.84
N HIS A 463 -12.33 -0.35 -11.00
CA HIS A 463 -10.90 -0.12 -11.27
C HIS A 463 -10.13 -0.01 -9.96
N ILE A 464 -9.09 -0.84 -9.81
CA ILE A 464 -8.24 -0.86 -8.62
C ILE A 464 -6.76 -0.68 -8.95
N ARG A 465 -6.10 0.14 -8.12
CA ARG A 465 -4.67 0.41 -8.13
C ARG A 465 -4.16 0.54 -6.70
N PRO A 466 -3.97 -0.55 -5.94
CA PRO A 466 -3.47 -0.44 -4.57
C PRO A 466 -2.01 0.06 -4.55
N PRO A 467 -1.60 0.89 -3.56
CA PRO A 467 -2.42 1.46 -2.49
C PRO A 467 -3.23 2.69 -2.92
N ASP A 468 -3.06 3.19 -4.14
CA ASP A 468 -3.60 4.46 -4.63
C ASP A 468 -5.13 4.58 -4.55
N CYS A 469 -5.85 3.49 -4.78
CA CYS A 469 -7.30 3.45 -4.64
C CYS A 469 -7.81 3.25 -3.20
N GLY A 470 -6.94 3.19 -2.19
CA GLY A 470 -7.32 2.90 -0.79
C GLY A 470 -7.93 1.50 -0.62
N VAL A 471 -8.84 1.34 0.36
CA VAL A 471 -9.67 0.12 0.52
C VAL A 471 -11.17 0.38 0.47
N PHE A 472 -11.59 1.46 -0.17
CA PHE A 472 -12.98 1.88 -0.11
C PHE A 472 -13.95 0.73 -0.46
N ILE A 473 -13.64 -0.02 -1.52
CA ILE A 473 -14.36 -1.26 -1.87
C ILE A 473 -13.74 -2.43 -1.13
N SER A 474 -14.52 -3.17 -0.36
CA SER A 474 -14.11 -4.41 0.31
C SER A 474 -14.72 -5.64 -0.38
N PRO A 475 -14.21 -6.86 -0.09
CA PRO A 475 -14.80 -8.10 -0.58
C PRO A 475 -16.29 -8.21 -0.24
N GLY A 476 -16.70 -7.76 0.96
CA GLY A 476 -18.11 -7.73 1.36
C GLY A 476 -18.98 -6.82 0.49
N ASP A 477 -18.42 -5.71 -0.01
CA ASP A 477 -19.14 -4.82 -0.93
C ASP A 477 -19.33 -5.46 -2.31
N ILE A 478 -18.34 -6.24 -2.79
CA ILE A 478 -18.46 -7.02 -4.03
C ILE A 478 -19.57 -8.08 -3.91
N VAL A 479 -19.63 -8.76 -2.76
CA VAL A 479 -20.73 -9.71 -2.48
C VAL A 479 -22.07 -8.99 -2.50
N LYS A 480 -22.18 -7.82 -1.85
CA LYS A 480 -23.40 -7.01 -1.83
C LYS A 480 -23.86 -6.57 -3.23
N PHE A 481 -22.94 -6.17 -4.12
CA PHE A 481 -23.28 -5.90 -5.53
C PHE A 481 -23.85 -7.14 -6.24
N LYS A 482 -23.24 -8.30 -6.02
CA LYS A 482 -23.70 -9.57 -6.63
C LYS A 482 -25.05 -10.02 -6.09
N GLU A 483 -25.30 -9.85 -4.79
CA GLU A 483 -26.60 -10.12 -4.16
C GLU A 483 -27.71 -9.23 -4.73
N ALA A 484 -27.37 -8.00 -5.15
CA ALA A 484 -28.28 -7.12 -5.86
C ALA A 484 -28.50 -7.50 -7.34
N GLY A 485 -27.85 -8.56 -7.84
CA GLY A 485 -27.96 -9.05 -9.22
C GLY A 485 -26.93 -8.48 -10.19
N ILE A 486 -25.93 -7.74 -9.71
CA ILE A 486 -24.92 -7.08 -10.56
C ILE A 486 -23.72 -8.01 -10.77
N LYS A 487 -23.30 -8.18 -12.03
CA LYS A 487 -22.07 -8.92 -12.37
C LYS A 487 -20.85 -8.00 -12.22
N VAL A 488 -19.91 -8.35 -11.36
CA VAL A 488 -18.76 -7.49 -11.01
C VAL A 488 -17.48 -7.94 -11.73
N ASN A 489 -16.88 -7.02 -12.48
CA ASN A 489 -15.52 -7.12 -13.02
C ASN A 489 -14.56 -6.28 -12.16
N ILE A 490 -13.32 -6.74 -12.00
CA ILE A 490 -12.25 -5.94 -11.40
C ILE A 490 -11.15 -5.70 -12.42
N THR A 491 -10.85 -4.44 -12.71
CA THR A 491 -9.71 -4.05 -13.52
C THR A 491 -8.52 -3.68 -12.64
N VAL A 492 -7.44 -4.48 -12.69
CA VAL A 492 -6.21 -4.29 -11.91
C VAL A 492 -5.18 -3.52 -12.73
N HIS A 493 -4.90 -2.28 -12.32
CA HIS A 493 -3.96 -1.41 -13.04
C HIS A 493 -2.50 -1.81 -12.85
N GLU A 494 -2.09 -2.15 -11.63
CA GLU A 494 -0.69 -2.39 -11.29
C GLU A 494 -0.53 -3.44 -10.18
N TYR A 495 -0.43 -4.72 -10.55
CA TYR A 495 -0.26 -5.81 -9.57
C TYR A 495 1.18 -5.86 -9.04
N LYS A 496 2.18 -5.75 -9.94
CA LYS A 496 3.60 -5.86 -9.59
C LYS A 496 4.17 -4.67 -8.78
N GLN A 497 3.41 -3.58 -8.60
CA GLN A 497 3.86 -2.49 -7.74
C GLN A 497 3.83 -2.85 -6.24
N ASN A 498 3.03 -3.84 -5.85
CA ASN A 498 2.82 -4.21 -4.44
C ASN A 498 3.65 -5.41 -3.95
N TYR A 499 4.63 -5.90 -4.70
CA TYR A 499 5.44 -7.06 -4.28
C TYR A 499 6.21 -6.88 -2.98
N THR A 500 6.55 -5.64 -2.63
CA THR A 500 7.19 -5.32 -1.34
C THR A 500 6.18 -5.16 -0.20
N ARG A 501 4.87 -5.27 -0.50
CA ARG A 501 3.73 -5.02 0.39
C ARG A 501 2.70 -6.15 0.27
N ARG A 502 3.08 -7.36 0.70
CA ARG A 502 2.28 -8.59 0.56
C ARG A 502 0.84 -8.48 1.07
N TYR A 503 0.62 -7.73 2.15
CA TYR A 503 -0.73 -7.48 2.70
C TYR A 503 -1.66 -6.76 1.70
N LEU A 504 -1.13 -5.89 0.83
CA LEU A 504 -1.92 -5.27 -0.25
C LEU A 504 -2.21 -6.27 -1.37
N GLN A 505 -1.27 -7.17 -1.67
CA GLN A 505 -1.50 -8.23 -2.64
C GLN A 505 -2.59 -9.19 -2.13
N GLN A 506 -2.53 -9.60 -0.86
CA GLN A 506 -3.59 -10.40 -0.24
C GLN A 506 -4.95 -9.71 -0.35
N TYR A 507 -5.06 -8.43 0.05
CA TYR A 507 -6.31 -7.68 -0.11
C TYR A 507 -6.79 -7.61 -1.57
N THR A 508 -5.88 -7.40 -2.53
CA THR A 508 -6.22 -7.45 -3.96
C THR A 508 -6.78 -8.83 -4.34
N HIS A 509 -6.19 -9.91 -3.83
CA HIS A 509 -6.68 -11.27 -4.03
C HIS A 509 -8.04 -11.51 -3.40
N ASP A 510 -8.32 -10.96 -2.22
CA ASP A 510 -9.63 -11.07 -1.57
C ASP A 510 -10.72 -10.41 -2.44
N LEU A 511 -10.43 -9.24 -3.04
CA LEU A 511 -11.34 -8.61 -4.00
C LEU A 511 -11.52 -9.46 -5.27
N MET A 512 -10.41 -9.87 -5.90
CA MET A 512 -10.41 -10.67 -7.13
C MET A 512 -11.13 -12.01 -6.95
N ARG A 513 -11.07 -12.61 -5.76
CA ARG A 513 -11.75 -13.88 -5.45
C ARG A 513 -13.28 -13.70 -5.49
N GLU A 514 -13.81 -12.63 -4.92
CA GLU A 514 -15.27 -12.40 -4.88
C GLU A 514 -15.84 -11.97 -6.24
N ALA A 515 -15.04 -11.28 -7.07
CA ALA A 515 -15.47 -10.80 -8.37
C ALA A 515 -15.83 -11.93 -9.35
N ASN A 516 -16.76 -11.64 -10.28
CA ASN A 516 -17.12 -12.57 -11.35
C ASN A 516 -15.98 -12.73 -12.35
N THR A 517 -15.34 -11.62 -12.71
CA THR A 517 -14.27 -11.57 -13.72
C THR A 517 -13.19 -10.56 -13.32
N VAL A 518 -11.98 -10.71 -13.85
CA VAL A 518 -10.84 -9.85 -13.54
C VAL A 518 -10.09 -9.48 -14.82
N GLN A 519 -9.60 -8.26 -14.94
CA GLN A 519 -8.76 -7.80 -16.06
C GLN A 519 -7.42 -7.28 -15.56
N PHE A 520 -6.37 -7.56 -16.33
CA PHE A 520 -5.04 -7.02 -16.13
C PHE A 520 -4.57 -6.31 -17.39
N PHE A 521 -3.75 -5.28 -17.26
CA PHE A 521 -3.12 -4.68 -18.43
C PHE A 521 -2.00 -5.55 -18.99
N ASN A 522 -1.23 -6.23 -18.15
CA ASN A 522 0.01 -6.91 -18.58
C ASN A 522 -0.07 -8.40 -18.30
N GLU A 523 0.41 -9.21 -19.23
CA GLU A 523 0.42 -10.68 -19.09
C GLU A 523 1.29 -11.11 -17.92
N LEU A 524 2.41 -10.40 -17.71
CA LEU A 524 3.27 -10.62 -16.58
C LEU A 524 2.54 -10.46 -15.23
N ASP A 525 1.69 -9.44 -15.10
CA ASP A 525 0.94 -9.17 -13.88
C ASP A 525 -0.15 -10.22 -13.66
N ARG A 526 -0.88 -10.58 -14.73
CA ARG A 526 -1.88 -11.66 -14.72
C ARG A 526 -1.26 -12.99 -14.26
N ASN A 527 -0.17 -13.41 -14.89
CA ASN A 527 0.47 -14.70 -14.60
C ASN A 527 1.01 -14.75 -13.16
N ASN A 528 1.52 -13.62 -12.66
CA ASN A 528 1.97 -13.51 -11.27
C ASN A 528 0.83 -13.67 -10.26
N ALA A 529 -0.31 -13.03 -10.54
CA ALA A 529 -1.49 -13.16 -9.71
C ALA A 529 -2.02 -14.59 -9.76
N ILE A 530 -2.05 -15.23 -10.95
CA ILE A 530 -2.47 -16.65 -11.07
C ILE A 530 -1.58 -17.55 -10.24
N ILE A 531 -0.25 -17.43 -10.33
CA ILE A 531 0.69 -18.20 -9.50
C ILE A 531 0.37 -18.00 -8.01
N ALA A 532 0.17 -16.76 -7.58
CA ALA A 532 -0.16 -16.47 -6.18
C ALA A 532 -1.49 -17.09 -5.74
N ALA A 533 -2.53 -17.07 -6.59
CA ALA A 533 -3.83 -17.70 -6.33
C ALA A 533 -3.75 -19.24 -6.33
N THR A 534 -2.93 -19.84 -7.18
CA THR A 534 -2.78 -21.30 -7.30
C THR A 534 -1.99 -21.91 -6.14
N TYR A 535 -0.97 -21.19 -5.65
CA TYR A 535 -0.06 -21.71 -4.62
C TYR A 535 -0.25 -21.07 -3.24
N GLY A 536 -1.09 -20.04 -3.13
CA GLY A 536 -1.31 -19.29 -1.90
C GLY A 536 -0.12 -18.41 -1.48
N ASP A 537 0.84 -18.22 -2.39
CA ASP A 537 2.13 -17.57 -2.12
C ASP A 537 2.52 -16.64 -3.27
N CYS A 538 2.63 -15.34 -2.95
CA CYS A 538 3.03 -14.30 -3.89
C CYS A 538 4.46 -14.46 -4.42
N ASP A 539 5.34 -15.22 -3.76
CA ASP A 539 6.77 -15.33 -4.09
C ASP A 539 7.17 -16.60 -4.86
N LYS A 540 6.23 -17.53 -5.11
CA LYS A 540 6.50 -18.84 -5.72
C LYS A 540 7.23 -18.75 -7.08
N ARG A 541 7.07 -17.64 -7.81
CA ARG A 541 7.63 -17.40 -9.14
C ARG A 541 9.15 -17.54 -9.24
N ASN A 542 9.89 -17.24 -8.18
CA ASN A 542 11.35 -17.14 -8.24
C ASN A 542 12.07 -18.40 -7.75
N THR A 543 11.37 -19.54 -7.62
CA THR A 543 11.98 -20.74 -7.04
C THR A 543 11.42 -22.05 -7.61
N THR A 544 12.27 -23.06 -7.67
CA THR A 544 11.88 -24.46 -7.88
C THR A 544 11.45 -25.14 -6.58
N GLU A 545 11.57 -24.45 -5.45
CA GLU A 545 11.23 -24.98 -4.13
C GLU A 545 9.73 -25.12 -3.94
N PRO A 546 9.27 -25.98 -3.00
CA PRO A 546 7.85 -26.22 -2.73
C PRO A 546 7.04 -24.94 -2.44
N SER A 547 7.66 -23.89 -1.89
CA SER A 547 7.11 -22.54 -1.77
C SER A 547 8.17 -21.46 -2.03
N GLY A 548 7.74 -20.27 -2.47
CA GLY A 548 8.59 -19.08 -2.56
C GLY A 548 9.12 -18.64 -1.20
N ILE A 549 8.34 -18.91 -0.16
CA ILE A 549 8.67 -18.73 1.25
C ILE A 549 9.94 -19.51 1.64
N ALA A 550 10.09 -20.78 1.25
CA ALA A 550 11.26 -21.59 1.59
C ALA A 550 12.57 -20.99 1.04
N LYS A 551 12.54 -20.50 -0.21
CA LYS A 551 13.69 -19.83 -0.83
C LYS A 551 14.06 -18.57 -0.07
N LYS A 552 13.08 -17.73 0.26
CA LYS A 552 13.30 -16.50 1.02
C LYS A 552 13.80 -16.81 2.44
N ALA A 553 13.23 -17.78 3.14
CA ALA A 553 13.70 -18.20 4.46
C ALA A 553 15.16 -18.66 4.44
N ARG A 554 15.60 -19.34 3.37
CA ARG A 554 17.02 -19.66 3.18
C ARG A 554 17.89 -18.43 2.88
N GLU A 555 17.38 -17.47 2.10
CA GLU A 555 18.13 -16.27 1.69
C GLU A 555 18.24 -15.19 2.77
N VAL A 556 17.18 -14.99 3.57
CA VAL A 556 17.09 -13.94 4.60
C VAL A 556 17.03 -14.45 6.04
N GLY A 557 17.07 -15.78 6.23
CA GLY A 557 17.00 -16.43 7.54
C GLY A 557 15.56 -16.82 7.94
N LEU A 558 15.44 -17.89 8.73
CA LEU A 558 14.15 -18.42 9.26
C LEU A 558 13.43 -17.42 10.19
N ASP A 559 14.16 -16.40 10.69
CA ASP A 559 13.64 -15.37 11.59
C ASP A 559 12.82 -14.29 10.86
N PHE A 560 12.73 -14.34 9.52
CA PHE A 560 11.92 -13.43 8.74
C PHE A 560 10.46 -13.91 8.71
N GLU A 561 9.54 -13.13 9.29
CA GLU A 561 8.10 -13.45 9.32
C GLU A 561 7.48 -13.37 7.91
N LEU A 562 7.62 -14.45 7.14
CA LEU A 562 7.08 -14.58 5.79
C LEU A 562 5.58 -14.97 5.78
N ASP A 563 5.11 -15.60 6.86
CA ASP A 563 3.80 -16.28 6.99
C ASP A 563 2.59 -15.39 7.34
N LYS A 564 2.71 -14.05 7.31
CA LYS A 564 1.64 -13.19 7.83
C LYS A 564 0.46 -12.90 6.88
N PHE A 565 0.57 -13.20 5.59
CA PHE A 565 -0.44 -12.78 4.58
C PHE A 565 -0.72 -13.86 3.52
N PRO A 566 -1.35 -14.98 3.89
CA PRO A 566 -1.64 -16.06 2.95
C PRO A 566 -2.70 -15.62 1.93
N VAL A 567 -2.51 -16.01 0.67
CA VAL A 567 -3.57 -15.90 -0.35
C VAL A 567 -4.41 -17.16 -0.29
N GLN A 568 -5.73 -17.02 -0.14
CA GLN A 568 -6.60 -18.19 -0.25
C GLN A 568 -6.59 -18.72 -1.68
N LEU A 569 -6.57 -20.04 -1.84
CA LEU A 569 -6.56 -20.67 -3.15
C LEU A 569 -7.90 -20.48 -3.88
N TYR A 570 -7.85 -20.08 -5.14
CA TYR A 570 -9.01 -20.00 -6.03
C TYR A 570 -8.60 -20.02 -7.50
N ASP A 571 -9.54 -20.35 -8.39
CA ASP A 571 -9.31 -20.28 -9.83
C ASP A 571 -9.39 -18.83 -10.33
N LEU A 572 -8.23 -18.17 -10.42
CA LEU A 572 -8.10 -16.88 -11.09
C LEU A 572 -7.93 -17.04 -12.60
N GLU A 573 -7.36 -18.14 -13.06
CA GLU A 573 -7.06 -18.35 -14.48
C GLU A 573 -8.34 -18.39 -15.31
N GLY A 574 -9.35 -19.14 -14.85
CA GLY A 574 -10.65 -19.30 -15.52
C GLY A 574 -11.51 -18.04 -15.61
N LYS A 575 -11.13 -16.95 -14.92
CA LYS A 575 -11.89 -15.68 -14.89
C LYS A 575 -11.04 -14.43 -15.13
N SER A 576 -9.78 -14.58 -15.53
CA SER A 576 -8.86 -13.46 -15.76
C SER A 576 -8.57 -13.24 -17.24
N GLY A 577 -8.76 -12.01 -17.71
CA GLY A 577 -8.42 -11.57 -19.05
C GLY A 577 -7.38 -10.46 -19.08
N LEU A 578 -6.99 -10.09 -20.30
CA LEU A 578 -6.14 -8.94 -20.57
C LEU A 578 -6.98 -7.78 -21.10
N THR A 579 -6.55 -6.57 -20.76
CA THR A 579 -7.06 -5.32 -21.32
C THR A 579 -5.91 -4.41 -21.76
N VAL A 580 -6.25 -3.29 -22.37
CA VAL A 580 -5.31 -2.32 -22.93
C VAL A 580 -5.79 -0.90 -22.60
N ALA A 581 -4.86 -0.02 -22.23
CA ALA A 581 -5.20 1.39 -22.13
C ALA A 581 -5.50 1.91 -23.52
N SER A 582 -6.57 2.69 -23.64
CA SER A 582 -6.95 3.29 -24.91
C SER A 582 -6.73 4.79 -24.85
N GLN A 583 -6.23 5.33 -25.95
CA GLN A 583 -6.03 6.76 -26.11
C GLN A 583 -7.08 7.31 -27.06
N GLN A 584 -7.76 8.37 -26.64
CA GLN A 584 -8.43 9.24 -27.59
C GLN A 584 -7.35 10.06 -28.28
N LEU A 585 -7.04 9.71 -29.54
CA LEU A 585 -6.12 10.48 -30.35
C LEU A 585 -6.69 11.88 -30.57
N SER A 586 -5.88 12.91 -30.34
CA SER A 586 -6.27 14.31 -30.59
C SER A 586 -6.51 14.56 -32.09
N THR A 587 -5.82 13.82 -32.94
CA THR A 587 -5.94 13.85 -34.41
C THR A 587 -5.63 12.46 -34.99
N ALA A 588 -6.09 12.17 -36.20
CA ALA A 588 -5.63 11.00 -36.93
C ALA A 588 -4.09 11.07 -37.11
N PRO A 589 -3.36 9.95 -37.01
CA PRO A 589 -1.92 9.93 -37.27
C PRO A 589 -1.61 10.43 -38.68
N SER A 590 -0.58 11.27 -38.80
CA SER A 590 -0.11 11.76 -40.11
C SER A 590 0.45 10.62 -40.96
N HIS A 591 0.37 10.74 -42.28
CA HIS A 591 0.88 9.70 -43.18
C HIS A 591 2.38 9.43 -42.91
N PRO A 592 2.86 8.17 -42.91
CA PRO A 592 4.26 7.86 -42.59
C PRO A 592 5.29 8.65 -43.40
N LEU A 593 5.01 8.90 -44.69
CA LEU A 593 5.87 9.72 -45.54
C LEU A 593 5.98 11.17 -45.07
N ASP A 594 4.96 11.71 -44.44
CA ASP A 594 4.99 13.10 -43.93
C ASP A 594 5.73 13.16 -42.60
N VAL A 595 5.61 12.11 -41.77
CA VAL A 595 6.37 11.98 -40.52
C VAL A 595 7.88 11.95 -40.80
N ILE A 596 8.35 11.14 -41.76
CA ILE A 596 9.79 11.03 -42.05
C ILE A 596 10.38 12.28 -42.73
N LYS A 597 9.55 13.15 -43.31
CA LYS A 597 9.97 14.45 -43.87
C LYS A 597 10.20 15.51 -42.80
N ARG A 598 9.68 15.31 -41.58
CA ARG A 598 9.88 16.25 -40.47
C ARG A 598 11.37 16.43 -40.17
N PRO A 599 11.79 17.57 -39.62
CA PRO A 599 13.16 17.73 -39.13
C PRO A 599 13.46 16.68 -38.04
N PRO A 600 14.73 16.26 -37.86
CA PRO A 600 15.13 15.22 -36.92
C PRO A 600 15.09 15.70 -35.45
N ASN A 601 14.17 16.60 -35.11
CA ASN A 601 13.96 17.06 -33.74
C ASN A 601 13.42 15.93 -32.86
N ILE A 602 13.78 16.00 -31.58
CA ILE A 602 13.50 14.98 -30.57
C ILE A 602 12.55 15.57 -29.54
N LEU A 603 11.33 15.04 -29.44
CA LEU A 603 10.37 15.43 -28.41
C LEU A 603 10.56 14.61 -27.13
N SER A 604 10.62 15.26 -25.97
CA SER A 604 10.40 14.62 -24.67
C SER A 604 9.23 15.30 -23.99
N PHE A 605 8.16 14.54 -23.74
CA PHE A 605 6.87 15.09 -23.32
C PHE A 605 6.33 14.46 -22.03
N GLY A 606 5.71 15.28 -21.18
CA GLY A 606 4.92 14.88 -20.02
C GLY A 606 5.38 15.55 -18.72
N THR A 607 5.06 14.96 -17.57
CA THR A 607 5.49 15.50 -16.27
C THR A 607 7.02 15.51 -16.12
N ILE A 608 7.61 16.69 -15.95
CA ILE A 608 9.06 16.89 -15.82
C ILE A 608 9.47 16.59 -14.37
N ARG A 609 9.98 15.38 -14.16
CA ARG A 609 10.48 14.86 -12.88
C ARG A 609 11.50 13.73 -13.11
N PRO A 610 12.34 13.39 -12.12
CA PRO A 610 13.32 12.33 -12.27
C PRO A 610 12.74 10.98 -12.68
N GLY A 611 13.48 10.26 -13.53
CA GLY A 611 13.14 8.92 -14.03
C GLY A 611 12.15 8.90 -15.21
N LYS A 612 11.69 10.06 -15.69
CA LYS A 612 10.74 10.16 -16.82
C LYS A 612 11.39 10.37 -18.19
N GLY A 613 12.72 10.31 -18.29
CA GLY A 613 13.45 10.46 -19.54
C GLY A 613 13.90 11.89 -19.87
N PHE A 614 13.67 12.83 -18.96
CA PHE A 614 14.10 14.23 -19.15
C PHE A 614 15.60 14.39 -18.89
N GLU A 615 16.19 13.56 -18.04
CA GLU A 615 17.64 13.49 -17.84
C GLU A 615 18.34 12.98 -19.09
N GLU A 616 17.83 11.89 -19.69
CA GLU A 616 18.33 11.38 -20.96
C GLU A 616 18.17 12.40 -22.09
N ALA A 617 17.04 13.13 -22.14
CA ALA A 617 16.82 14.18 -23.13
C ALA A 617 17.75 15.39 -22.93
N LEU A 618 18.01 15.80 -21.67
CA LEU A 618 19.01 16.83 -21.36
C LEU A 618 20.41 16.42 -21.82
N GLN A 619 20.82 15.19 -21.49
CA GLN A 619 22.11 14.64 -21.92
C GLN A 619 22.22 14.50 -23.44
N LEU A 620 21.12 14.17 -24.13
CA LEU A 620 21.08 14.19 -25.60
C LEU A 620 21.40 15.60 -26.14
N ALA A 621 20.81 16.65 -25.57
CA ALA A 621 21.09 18.02 -26.01
C ALA A 621 22.53 18.46 -25.76
N GLN A 622 23.14 17.98 -24.67
CA GLN A 622 24.56 18.20 -24.37
C GLN A 622 25.46 17.49 -25.39
N LEU A 623 25.20 16.21 -25.67
CA LEU A 623 25.95 15.46 -26.68
C LEU A 623 25.81 16.06 -28.08
N ILE A 624 24.61 16.53 -28.46
CA ILE A 624 24.40 17.20 -29.75
C ILE A 624 25.21 18.50 -29.84
N LYS A 625 25.26 19.27 -28.75
CA LYS A 625 26.08 20.49 -28.68
C LYS A 625 27.56 20.18 -28.86
N ASP A 626 28.06 19.13 -28.21
CA ASP A 626 29.46 18.72 -28.27
C ASP A 626 29.84 18.12 -29.65
N ASP A 627 28.92 17.37 -30.27
CA ASP A 627 29.13 16.68 -31.56
C ASP A 627 28.59 17.48 -32.78
N ALA A 628 28.18 18.74 -32.62
CA ALA A 628 27.41 19.51 -33.61
C ALA A 628 28.05 19.56 -35.01
N GLU A 629 29.37 19.80 -35.07
CA GLU A 629 30.13 19.83 -36.33
C GLU A 629 30.10 18.45 -37.03
N THR A 630 30.36 17.39 -36.26
CA THR A 630 30.36 16.01 -36.78
C THR A 630 28.99 15.57 -37.27
N ILE A 631 27.91 16.02 -36.60
CA ILE A 631 26.53 15.73 -37.01
C ILE A 631 26.21 16.43 -38.33
N THR A 632 26.59 17.70 -38.46
CA THR A 632 26.35 18.51 -39.67
C THR A 632 26.98 17.90 -40.91
N ASP A 633 28.15 17.27 -40.77
CA ASP A 633 28.83 16.59 -41.87
C ASP A 633 28.16 15.27 -42.30
N ARG A 634 27.31 14.69 -41.44
CA ARG A 634 26.68 13.38 -41.66
C ARG A 634 25.23 13.47 -42.09
N ILE A 635 24.46 14.42 -41.57
CA ILE A 635 23.01 14.51 -41.80
C ILE A 635 22.60 15.96 -42.10
N ASN A 636 21.48 16.12 -42.81
CA ASN A 636 21.04 17.42 -43.37
C ASN A 636 20.64 18.47 -42.32
N ALA A 637 20.38 18.06 -41.07
CA ALA A 637 19.97 18.97 -40.00
C ALA A 637 20.43 18.44 -38.64
N ILE A 638 20.97 19.33 -37.81
CA ILE A 638 21.32 19.01 -36.44
C ILE A 638 20.01 18.85 -35.63
N PRO A 639 19.81 17.73 -34.90
CA PRO A 639 18.64 17.53 -34.06
C PRO A 639 18.50 18.62 -32.98
N ILE A 640 17.26 19.08 -32.71
CA ILE A 640 16.95 19.91 -31.55
C ILE A 640 16.09 19.09 -30.58
N VAL A 641 16.48 19.06 -29.31
CA VAL A 641 15.72 18.41 -28.24
C VAL A 641 14.66 19.37 -27.70
N LYS A 642 13.38 19.03 -27.85
CA LYS A 642 12.25 19.80 -27.35
C LYS A 642 11.70 19.17 -26.09
N LEU A 643 11.81 19.85 -24.96
CA LEU A 643 11.32 19.42 -23.66
C LEU A 643 9.99 20.11 -23.34
N ALA A 644 8.92 19.34 -23.22
CA ALA A 644 7.57 19.88 -23.04
C ALA A 644 6.81 19.20 -21.89
N GLY A 645 6.23 19.99 -21.00
CA GLY A 645 5.24 19.48 -20.05
C GLY A 645 5.29 20.10 -18.66
N ASP A 646 4.69 19.41 -17.68
CA ASP A 646 4.38 19.95 -16.36
C ASP A 646 5.60 19.91 -15.41
N PRO A 647 6.15 21.06 -14.98
CA PRO A 647 7.31 21.11 -14.09
C PRO A 647 6.95 20.66 -12.67
N GLN A 648 7.43 19.48 -12.26
CA GLN A 648 7.17 18.93 -10.92
C GLN A 648 8.42 18.82 -10.05
N ASP A 649 9.62 18.87 -10.62
CA ASP A 649 10.89 18.83 -9.89
C ASP A 649 11.71 20.10 -10.11
N LYS A 650 12.05 20.80 -9.02
CA LYS A 650 12.79 22.06 -9.06
C LYS A 650 14.20 21.88 -9.63
N LYS A 651 14.91 20.84 -9.17
CA LYS A 651 16.32 20.65 -9.51
C LYS A 651 16.47 20.33 -10.99
N LEU A 652 15.70 19.38 -11.48
CA LEU A 652 15.71 19.00 -12.88
C LEU A 652 15.33 20.17 -13.80
N MET A 653 14.32 20.97 -13.43
CA MET A 653 13.96 22.16 -14.19
C MET A 653 15.08 23.21 -14.18
N GLN A 654 15.75 23.40 -13.05
CA GLN A 654 16.91 24.29 -12.96
C GLN A 654 18.02 23.83 -13.91
N ASP A 655 18.41 22.56 -13.83
CA ASP A 655 19.46 21.97 -14.68
C ASP A 655 19.14 22.15 -16.18
N ILE A 656 17.89 21.95 -16.58
CA ILE A 656 17.40 22.12 -17.97
C ILE A 656 17.51 23.58 -18.44
N VAL A 657 17.07 24.53 -17.62
CA VAL A 657 17.03 25.95 -17.97
C VAL A 657 18.44 26.55 -17.98
N GLU A 658 19.27 26.20 -17.00
CA GLU A 658 20.68 26.61 -16.96
C GLU A 658 21.46 26.08 -18.16
N GLU A 659 21.18 24.85 -18.61
CA GLU A 659 21.80 24.32 -19.83
C GLU A 659 21.45 25.17 -21.06
N ARG A 660 20.19 25.61 -21.22
CA ARG A 660 19.79 26.44 -22.38
C ARG A 660 20.38 27.85 -22.33
N PHE A 661 20.21 28.55 -21.21
CA PHE A 661 20.45 30.00 -21.12
C PHE A 661 21.75 30.38 -20.41
N GLY A 662 22.41 29.42 -19.75
CA GLY A 662 23.57 29.67 -18.90
C GLY A 662 23.17 30.05 -17.48
N LYS A 663 23.96 29.60 -16.51
CA LYS A 663 23.69 29.77 -15.07
C LYS A 663 23.52 31.23 -14.67
N ASP A 664 24.39 32.12 -15.14
CA ASP A 664 24.40 33.54 -14.74
C ASP A 664 23.09 34.27 -15.13
N ALA A 665 22.55 33.99 -16.32
CA ALA A 665 21.30 34.59 -16.79
C ALA A 665 20.10 34.13 -15.95
N VAL A 666 20.07 32.84 -15.59
CA VAL A 666 19.03 32.26 -14.75
C VAL A 666 19.10 32.83 -13.33
N GLU A 667 20.28 32.87 -12.72
CA GLU A 667 20.48 33.44 -11.38
C GLU A 667 20.05 34.91 -11.34
N THR A 668 20.35 35.69 -12.40
CA THR A 668 19.96 37.10 -12.50
C THR A 668 18.44 37.28 -12.47
N TYR A 669 17.68 36.47 -13.22
CA TYR A 669 16.21 36.49 -13.15
C TYR A 669 15.72 36.13 -11.73
N GLN A 670 16.31 35.09 -11.13
CA GLN A 670 15.89 34.57 -9.84
C GLN A 670 16.17 35.52 -8.66
N LEU A 671 17.10 36.47 -8.81
CA LEU A 671 17.31 37.54 -7.83
C LEU A 671 16.10 38.48 -7.72
N THR A 672 15.39 38.71 -8.83
CA THR A 672 14.21 39.59 -8.86
C THR A 672 12.90 38.82 -8.69
N HIS A 673 12.88 37.54 -9.11
CA HIS A 673 11.74 36.65 -9.02
C HIS A 673 12.17 35.34 -8.32
N PRO A 674 12.29 35.32 -6.98
CA PRO A 674 12.74 34.13 -6.26
C PRO A 674 11.74 32.98 -6.36
N TYR A 675 12.26 31.75 -6.50
CA TYR A 675 11.45 30.54 -6.46
C TYR A 675 11.04 30.19 -5.03
N ASP A 676 9.74 30.04 -4.77
CA ASP A 676 9.22 29.53 -3.50
C ASP A 676 9.03 28.01 -3.54
N ALA A 677 9.58 27.31 -2.55
CA ALA A 677 9.39 25.87 -2.39
C ALA A 677 7.94 25.48 -2.04
N GLN A 678 7.11 26.43 -1.61
CA GLN A 678 5.70 26.22 -1.25
C GLN A 678 4.70 26.48 -2.39
N PHE A 679 5.16 26.85 -3.59
CA PHE A 679 4.28 27.06 -4.74
C PHE A 679 3.37 25.86 -5.02
N SER A 680 2.08 26.13 -5.23
CA SER A 680 1.11 25.20 -5.80
C SER A 680 1.52 24.77 -7.22
N ASN A 681 0.87 23.72 -7.76
CA ASN A 681 1.16 23.25 -9.13
C ASN A 681 0.95 24.37 -10.17
N ALA A 682 -0.09 25.18 -10.01
CA ALA A 682 -0.38 26.29 -10.92
C ALA A 682 0.70 27.37 -10.84
N GLU A 683 1.10 27.77 -9.63
CA GLU A 683 2.16 28.76 -9.42
C GLU A 683 3.51 28.28 -9.96
N ARG A 684 3.85 27.00 -9.78
CA ARG A 684 5.06 26.40 -10.36
C ARG A 684 5.06 26.48 -11.89
N ARG A 685 3.93 26.15 -12.54
CA ARG A 685 3.78 26.27 -14.00
C ARG A 685 3.99 27.71 -14.46
N MET A 686 3.35 28.68 -13.79
CA MET A 686 3.48 30.09 -14.15
C MET A 686 4.90 30.61 -13.98
N TYR A 687 5.57 30.24 -12.88
CA TYR A 687 6.95 30.64 -12.60
C TYR A 687 7.90 30.21 -13.72
N TRP A 688 7.93 28.91 -14.04
CA TRP A 688 8.85 28.38 -15.04
C TRP A 688 8.53 28.89 -16.45
N LYS A 689 7.24 29.03 -16.77
CA LYS A 689 6.80 29.63 -18.04
C LYS A 689 7.23 31.10 -18.15
N GLY A 690 7.08 31.87 -17.07
CA GLY A 690 7.53 33.26 -17.00
C GLY A 690 9.04 33.39 -17.21
N LEU A 691 9.83 32.59 -16.49
CA LEU A 691 11.29 32.57 -16.61
C LEU A 691 11.73 32.26 -18.04
N VAL A 692 11.23 31.17 -18.63
CA VAL A 692 11.62 30.76 -19.99
C VAL A 692 11.21 31.81 -21.03
N ASN A 693 10.03 32.42 -20.89
CA ASN A 693 9.57 33.46 -21.81
C ASN A 693 10.43 34.73 -21.72
N GLU A 694 10.79 35.16 -20.51
CA GLU A 694 11.62 36.36 -20.33
C GLU A 694 13.03 36.15 -20.87
N LEU A 695 13.66 35.00 -20.55
CA LEU A 695 14.99 34.69 -21.07
C LEU A 695 14.99 34.53 -22.59
N ASN A 696 13.98 33.89 -23.19
CA ASN A 696 13.85 33.86 -24.65
C ASN A 696 13.70 35.27 -25.24
N ALA A 697 12.91 36.15 -24.61
CA ALA A 697 12.77 37.53 -25.07
C ALA A 697 14.09 38.32 -24.99
N LEU A 698 14.93 38.05 -23.99
CA LEU A 698 16.28 38.62 -23.89
C LEU A 698 17.21 38.09 -24.98
N VAL A 699 17.12 36.79 -25.32
CA VAL A 699 17.84 36.20 -26.46
C VAL A 699 17.40 36.84 -27.77
N ASP A 700 16.09 37.00 -28.00
CA ASP A 700 15.54 37.60 -29.21
C ASP A 700 15.95 39.07 -29.37
N ARG A 701 16.15 39.79 -28.25
CA ARG A 701 16.70 41.16 -28.23
C ARG A 701 18.23 41.21 -28.34
N GLY A 702 18.91 40.06 -28.34
CA GLY A 702 20.38 39.96 -28.39
C GLY A 702 21.09 40.37 -27.10
N GLU A 703 20.37 40.45 -25.97
CA GLU A 703 20.91 40.85 -24.66
C GLU A 703 21.65 39.71 -23.95
N ILE A 704 21.27 38.46 -24.23
CA ILE A 704 21.95 37.25 -23.75
C ILE A 704 22.13 36.27 -24.90
N ALA A 705 23.22 35.50 -24.88
CA ALA A 705 23.43 34.40 -25.83
C ALA A 705 22.91 33.08 -25.26
N LEU A 706 22.44 32.18 -26.12
CA LEU A 706 22.10 30.81 -25.71
C LEU A 706 23.39 30.06 -25.35
N ASN A 707 23.40 29.44 -24.17
CA ASN A 707 24.46 28.49 -23.79
C ASN A 707 24.34 27.19 -24.59
N ASN A 708 23.11 26.75 -24.87
CA ASN A 708 22.86 25.58 -25.72
C ASN A 708 21.67 25.85 -26.67
N SER A 709 21.96 25.97 -27.96
CA SER A 709 20.96 26.20 -29.01
C SER A 709 20.17 24.96 -29.41
N PHE A 710 20.58 23.76 -28.97
CA PHE A 710 20.01 22.47 -29.36
C PHE A 710 19.00 21.91 -28.35
N ILE A 711 18.57 22.72 -27.38
CA ILE A 711 17.51 22.39 -26.42
C ILE A 711 16.44 23.47 -26.44
N GLU A 712 15.17 23.13 -26.68
CA GLU A 712 13.99 24.00 -26.62
C GLU A 712 13.14 23.61 -25.41
N ILE A 713 12.65 24.60 -24.64
CA ILE A 713 11.94 24.35 -23.38
C ILE A 713 10.53 24.93 -23.48
N HIS A 714 9.52 24.10 -23.21
CA HIS A 714 8.12 24.48 -23.15
C HIS A 714 7.52 24.07 -21.79
N PRO A 715 7.67 24.92 -20.75
CA PRO A 715 7.06 24.67 -19.46
C PRO A 715 5.55 24.82 -19.61
N TRP A 716 4.84 23.69 -19.56
CA TRP A 716 3.40 23.56 -19.79
C TRP A 716 2.90 24.02 -21.17
N CYS A 717 2.27 23.10 -21.92
CA CYS A 717 1.73 23.35 -23.26
C CYS A 717 0.20 23.24 -23.25
N GLU A 718 -0.46 24.15 -23.95
CA GLU A 718 -1.85 23.96 -24.39
C GLU A 718 -1.93 22.91 -25.51
N ASP A 719 -3.10 22.31 -25.73
CA ASP A 719 -3.27 21.21 -26.70
C ASP A 719 -2.79 21.55 -28.12
N TYR A 720 -3.06 22.76 -28.60
CA TYR A 720 -2.60 23.22 -29.92
C TYR A 720 -1.07 23.40 -29.99
N GLN A 721 -0.44 23.77 -28.87
CA GLN A 721 1.02 23.90 -28.79
C GLN A 721 1.67 22.53 -28.80
N LEU A 722 1.08 21.57 -28.08
CA LEU A 722 1.53 20.19 -28.10
C LEU A 722 1.40 19.60 -29.50
N LEU A 723 0.29 19.84 -30.20
CA LEU A 723 0.12 19.38 -31.59
C LEU A 723 1.20 19.97 -32.52
N ALA A 724 1.48 21.27 -32.41
CA ALA A 724 2.55 21.91 -33.18
C ALA A 724 3.93 21.30 -32.87
N LEU A 725 4.20 20.97 -31.60
CA LEU A 725 5.44 20.29 -31.22
C LEU A 725 5.53 18.89 -31.83
N LYS A 726 4.44 18.11 -31.80
CA LYS A 726 4.36 16.79 -32.43
C LYS A 726 4.65 16.87 -33.93
N GLU A 727 4.08 17.85 -34.63
CA GLU A 727 4.32 18.06 -36.07
C GLU A 727 5.73 18.57 -36.38
N SER A 728 6.42 19.18 -35.41
CA SER A 728 7.79 19.66 -35.57
C SER A 728 8.88 18.65 -35.23
N CYS A 729 8.51 17.42 -34.82
CA CYS A 729 9.45 16.39 -34.37
C CYS A 729 9.26 15.08 -35.13
N LYS A 730 10.39 14.42 -35.44
CA LYS A 730 10.42 13.07 -36.03
C LYS A 730 10.66 11.99 -34.97
N TYR A 731 11.44 12.34 -33.95
CA TYR A 731 11.87 11.42 -32.91
C TYR A 731 11.25 11.78 -31.56
N VAL A 732 11.12 10.77 -30.70
CA VAL A 732 10.62 10.93 -29.34
C VAL A 732 11.54 10.20 -28.37
N CYS A 733 11.91 10.85 -27.27
CA CYS A 733 12.65 10.23 -26.16
C CYS A 733 11.74 10.12 -24.95
N ARG A 734 11.30 8.90 -24.61
CA ARG A 734 10.40 8.66 -23.47
C ARG A 734 10.77 7.41 -22.67
N MET A 735 11.53 7.60 -21.58
CA MET A 735 12.04 6.52 -20.73
C MET A 735 11.12 6.21 -19.54
N ASP A 736 9.87 5.82 -19.78
CA ASP A 736 8.94 5.54 -18.68
C ASP A 736 9.45 4.42 -17.76
N ASP A 737 9.48 4.68 -16.45
CA ASP A 737 9.88 3.78 -15.36
C ASP A 737 9.57 2.29 -15.55
N MET A 738 8.37 1.98 -16.03
CA MET A 738 7.86 0.61 -16.17
C MET A 738 7.97 0.07 -17.61
N GLY A 739 8.58 0.84 -18.51
CA GLY A 739 8.84 0.51 -19.92
C GLY A 739 7.59 0.51 -20.78
N MET A 740 7.75 0.04 -22.03
CA MET A 740 6.61 -0.20 -22.92
C MET A 740 5.69 -1.29 -22.35
N ARG A 741 4.38 -1.05 -22.32
CA ARG A 741 3.36 -1.94 -21.74
C ARG A 741 1.96 -1.50 -22.14
N ASN A 742 0.95 -2.31 -21.86
CA ASN A 742 -0.42 -2.03 -22.32
C ASN A 742 -1.10 -0.84 -21.60
N ASN A 743 -0.57 -0.39 -20.46
CA ASN A 743 -0.98 0.84 -19.76
C ASN A 743 0.12 1.92 -19.70
N GLY A 744 1.07 1.90 -20.64
CA GLY A 744 2.14 2.89 -20.74
C GLY A 744 1.68 4.20 -21.38
N SER A 745 0.71 4.90 -20.79
CA SER A 745 0.03 6.06 -21.42
C SER A 745 0.97 7.11 -21.98
N ALA A 746 2.12 7.37 -21.32
CA ALA A 746 3.09 8.35 -21.78
C ALA A 746 3.87 7.93 -23.04
N ILE A 747 3.99 6.63 -23.32
CA ILE A 747 4.59 6.10 -24.56
C ILE A 747 3.52 5.96 -25.62
N ILE A 748 2.34 5.44 -25.25
CA ILE A 748 1.19 5.30 -26.16
C ILE A 748 0.83 6.66 -26.79
N SER A 749 0.84 7.72 -25.98
CA SER A 749 0.49 9.09 -26.38
C SER A 749 1.38 9.78 -27.40
N VAL A 750 2.50 9.16 -27.74
CA VAL A 750 3.49 9.67 -28.67
C VAL A 750 3.79 8.71 -29.83
N LEU A 751 3.07 7.58 -29.92
CA LEU A 751 3.17 6.66 -31.07
C LEU A 751 2.70 7.30 -32.38
N ASP A 752 1.85 8.33 -32.30
CA ASP A 752 1.37 9.12 -33.44
C ASP A 752 2.38 10.20 -33.90
N VAL A 753 3.40 10.50 -33.09
CA VAL A 753 4.41 11.52 -33.39
C VAL A 753 5.44 10.99 -34.37
N GLY A 754 5.99 9.80 -34.13
CA GLY A 754 7.06 9.26 -34.95
C GLY A 754 7.82 8.15 -34.25
N ILE A 755 9.15 8.21 -34.29
CA ILE A 755 10.01 7.12 -33.82
C ILE A 755 10.27 7.27 -32.33
N VAL A 756 9.76 6.33 -31.54
CA VAL A 756 9.79 6.40 -30.08
C VAL A 756 10.93 5.57 -29.51
N TYR A 757 11.86 6.25 -28.83
CA TYR A 757 12.88 5.64 -27.99
C TYR A 757 12.36 5.49 -26.56
N THR A 758 12.42 4.27 -26.05
CA THR A 758 12.05 3.94 -24.68
C THR A 758 12.99 2.87 -24.10
N LYS A 759 12.62 2.28 -22.97
CA LYS A 759 13.38 1.25 -22.28
C LYS A 759 12.57 -0.02 -22.05
N PHE A 760 13.26 -1.13 -21.93
CA PHE A 760 12.70 -2.34 -21.33
C PHE A 760 12.42 -2.09 -19.85
N GLY A 761 11.17 -2.31 -19.42
CA GLY A 761 10.76 -2.17 -18.03
C GLY A 761 10.35 -3.49 -17.37
N THR A 762 10.04 -3.43 -16.07
CA THR A 762 9.79 -4.66 -15.28
C THR A 762 8.49 -5.40 -15.63
N VAL A 763 7.62 -4.80 -16.44
CA VAL A 763 6.32 -5.34 -16.91
C VAL A 763 6.18 -5.21 -18.43
N THR A 764 7.29 -5.03 -19.15
CA THR A 764 7.27 -5.05 -20.61
C THR A 764 7.01 -6.47 -21.09
N ASP A 765 5.87 -6.67 -21.75
CA ASP A 765 5.46 -7.96 -22.32
C ASP A 765 6.31 -8.29 -23.56
N ASP A 766 6.50 -9.59 -23.83
CA ASP A 766 7.37 -10.10 -24.91
C ASP A 766 6.91 -9.65 -26.30
N ILE A 767 5.62 -9.32 -26.47
CA ILE A 767 5.06 -8.78 -27.72
C ILE A 767 5.69 -7.44 -28.15
N PHE A 768 6.32 -6.71 -27.22
CA PHE A 768 7.00 -5.43 -27.48
C PHE A 768 8.52 -5.58 -27.64
N THR A 769 9.05 -6.79 -27.45
CA THR A 769 10.49 -7.07 -27.66
C THR A 769 10.80 -7.22 -29.14
N GLU A 770 12.08 -7.16 -29.52
CA GLU A 770 12.52 -7.22 -30.92
C GLU A 770 11.95 -8.43 -31.69
N THR A 771 11.74 -9.56 -31.02
CA THR A 771 11.15 -10.79 -31.59
C THR A 771 9.62 -10.85 -31.52
N GLY A 772 8.99 -9.90 -30.83
CA GLY A 772 7.54 -9.84 -30.62
C GLY A 772 6.77 -9.20 -31.77
N GLN A 773 5.45 -9.40 -31.77
CA GLN A 773 4.54 -8.91 -32.83
C GLN A 773 4.68 -7.41 -33.11
N TYR A 774 4.94 -6.60 -32.09
CA TYR A 774 5.05 -5.14 -32.18
C TYR A 774 6.45 -4.63 -31.85
N GLY A 775 7.46 -5.50 -31.91
CA GLY A 775 8.85 -5.19 -31.55
C GLY A 775 9.49 -4.05 -32.34
N LYS A 776 8.99 -3.78 -33.55
CA LYS A 776 9.47 -2.70 -34.42
C LYS A 776 8.76 -1.37 -34.22
N GLY A 777 7.68 -1.33 -33.42
CA GLY A 777 6.89 -0.12 -33.20
C GLY A 777 7.52 0.88 -32.22
N VAL A 778 8.47 0.42 -31.39
CA VAL A 778 9.23 1.26 -30.45
C VAL A 778 10.67 0.75 -30.33
N ASP A 779 11.64 1.64 -30.13
CA ASP A 779 13.03 1.27 -29.86
C ASP A 779 13.26 1.16 -28.34
N ILE A 780 13.18 -0.06 -27.81
CA ILE A 780 13.39 -0.37 -26.38
C ILE A 780 14.86 -0.62 -26.02
N GLY A 781 15.74 -0.66 -27.02
CA GLY A 781 17.16 -0.97 -26.91
C GLY A 781 17.50 -2.46 -26.92
N LYS A 782 18.77 -2.75 -27.23
CA LYS A 782 19.30 -4.13 -27.34
C LYS A 782 19.37 -4.86 -26.00
N TYR A 783 19.71 -4.13 -24.92
CA TYR A 783 19.93 -4.72 -23.60
C TYR A 783 18.74 -4.44 -22.67
N ARG A 784 18.18 -5.51 -22.08
CA ARG A 784 17.13 -5.42 -21.05
C ARG A 784 17.60 -4.55 -19.88
N TYR A 785 16.87 -3.48 -19.54
CA TYR A 785 17.25 -2.48 -18.52
C TYR A 785 18.46 -1.58 -18.88
N GLY A 786 18.91 -1.55 -20.14
CA GLY A 786 19.93 -0.62 -20.64
C GLY A 786 21.27 -0.69 -19.89
N ILE A 787 21.77 0.45 -19.37
CA ILE A 787 23.09 0.53 -18.70
C ILE A 787 23.16 -0.27 -17.39
N TYR A 788 22.00 -0.68 -16.90
CA TYR A 788 21.84 -1.46 -15.68
C TYR A 788 21.79 -2.96 -15.93
N ASN A 789 21.79 -3.39 -17.19
CA ASN A 789 21.86 -4.78 -17.59
C ASN A 789 23.17 -5.43 -17.07
N LEU A 790 23.07 -6.59 -16.40
CA LEU A 790 24.24 -7.31 -15.93
C LEU A 790 25.11 -7.83 -17.07
N LEU A 791 24.51 -8.34 -18.15
CA LEU A 791 25.26 -8.81 -19.33
C LEU A 791 26.05 -7.66 -19.95
N ARG A 792 25.45 -6.48 -20.13
CA ARG A 792 26.16 -5.29 -20.65
C ARG A 792 27.33 -4.90 -19.74
N ARG A 793 27.13 -4.90 -18.41
CA ARG A 793 28.20 -4.59 -17.45
C ARG A 793 29.29 -5.64 -17.41
N GLU A 794 28.93 -6.91 -17.56
CA GLU A 794 29.87 -8.02 -17.69
C GLU A 794 30.69 -7.92 -18.98
N GLU A 795 30.05 -7.63 -20.12
CA GLU A 795 30.71 -7.38 -21.40
C GLU A 795 31.71 -6.22 -21.30
N MET A 796 31.30 -5.09 -20.71
CA MET A 796 32.18 -3.93 -20.48
C MET A 796 33.34 -4.28 -19.54
N PHE A 797 33.07 -5.02 -18.45
CA PHE A 797 34.10 -5.44 -17.51
C PHE A 797 35.14 -6.35 -18.19
N LYS A 798 34.69 -7.33 -18.99
CA LYS A 798 35.56 -8.23 -19.76
C LYS A 798 36.39 -7.47 -20.78
N ALA A 799 35.80 -6.49 -21.47
CA ALA A 799 36.53 -5.66 -22.42
C ALA A 799 37.63 -4.82 -21.75
N GLN A 800 37.37 -4.29 -20.55
CA GLN A 800 38.33 -3.49 -19.79
C GLN A 800 39.36 -4.33 -19.01
N ASN A 801 39.01 -5.58 -18.67
CA ASN A 801 39.83 -6.49 -17.84
C ASN A 801 39.82 -7.91 -18.41
N PRO A 802 40.47 -8.17 -19.56
CA PRO A 802 40.35 -9.45 -20.29
C PRO A 802 40.76 -10.68 -19.48
N GLU A 803 41.74 -10.51 -18.60
CA GLU A 803 42.36 -11.58 -17.80
C GLU A 803 41.77 -11.68 -16.38
N ALA A 804 40.88 -10.77 -15.98
CA ALA A 804 40.30 -10.77 -14.64
C ALA A 804 39.01 -11.60 -14.59
N PRO A 805 38.82 -12.47 -13.57
CA PRO A 805 37.56 -13.17 -13.40
C PRO A 805 36.43 -12.18 -13.13
N VAL A 806 35.28 -12.37 -13.80
CA VAL A 806 34.09 -11.53 -13.60
C VAL A 806 33.69 -11.52 -12.12
N PRO A 807 33.70 -10.35 -11.44
CA PRO A 807 33.35 -10.24 -10.03
C PRO A 807 31.98 -10.82 -9.71
N LEU A 808 31.85 -11.47 -8.54
CA LEU A 808 30.59 -12.09 -8.09
C LEU A 808 29.41 -11.10 -7.99
N TRP A 809 29.66 -9.81 -7.77
CA TRP A 809 28.61 -8.79 -7.73
C TRP A 809 28.03 -8.45 -9.12
N LEU A 810 28.72 -8.78 -10.21
CA LEU A 810 28.20 -8.74 -11.58
C LEU A 810 27.40 -10.01 -11.94
N ARG A 811 27.31 -10.98 -11.02
CA ARG A 811 26.60 -12.26 -11.23
C ARG A 811 25.25 -12.35 -10.48
N LYS A 812 24.88 -11.37 -9.66
CA LYS A 812 23.62 -11.37 -8.89
C LYS A 812 22.56 -10.52 -9.56
N ASP A 813 21.45 -11.18 -9.91
CA ASP A 813 20.29 -10.67 -10.63
C ASP A 813 19.75 -9.36 -10.03
N PRO A 814 19.42 -8.34 -10.84
CA PRO A 814 19.10 -7.03 -10.32
C PRO A 814 17.59 -6.77 -10.36
N ASP A 815 16.79 -7.72 -9.88
CA ASP A 815 15.34 -7.59 -9.87
C ASP A 815 14.87 -6.80 -8.64
N SER A 816 15.06 -5.48 -8.61
CA SER A 816 14.30 -4.58 -7.72
C SER A 816 14.46 -3.08 -8.01
N ASP A 817 15.69 -2.58 -8.20
CA ASP A 817 15.99 -1.16 -7.90
C ASP A 817 16.01 -0.20 -9.10
N TYR A 818 15.74 -0.66 -10.33
CA TYR A 818 15.89 0.19 -11.54
C TYR A 818 14.66 1.03 -11.90
N LYS A 819 13.54 0.87 -11.18
CA LYS A 819 12.26 1.51 -11.52
C LYS A 819 12.30 3.04 -11.58
N ARG A 820 13.34 3.71 -11.05
CA ARG A 820 13.44 5.20 -11.00
C ARG A 820 14.85 5.74 -11.19
N LYS A 821 15.80 4.93 -11.69
CA LYS A 821 17.18 5.42 -11.87
C LYS A 821 17.28 6.17 -13.20
N SER A 822 17.80 7.40 -13.13
CA SER A 822 18.12 8.26 -14.27
C SER A 822 19.21 7.62 -15.15
N GLY A 823 19.21 7.91 -16.45
CA GLY A 823 20.21 7.37 -17.38
C GLY A 823 19.97 5.90 -17.71
N SER A 824 18.72 5.46 -17.69
CA SER A 824 18.32 4.07 -17.91
C SER A 824 18.73 3.53 -19.28
N ARG A 825 18.77 4.40 -20.29
CA ARG A 825 19.43 4.17 -21.57
C ARG A 825 20.55 5.18 -21.75
N ASP A 826 21.56 4.76 -22.48
CA ASP A 826 22.69 5.60 -22.83
C ASP A 826 22.27 6.60 -23.92
N PRO A 827 22.29 7.91 -23.65
CA PRO A 827 21.94 8.93 -24.64
C PRO A 827 22.78 8.85 -25.91
N LYS A 828 24.04 8.40 -25.82
CA LYS A 828 24.90 8.27 -26.99
C LYS A 828 24.40 7.19 -27.95
N GLU A 829 23.93 6.05 -27.43
CA GLU A 829 23.31 5.00 -28.26
C GLU A 829 22.05 5.50 -28.99
N ILE A 830 21.27 6.38 -28.35
CA ILE A 830 20.08 6.97 -28.95
C ILE A 830 20.47 7.93 -30.06
N LEU A 831 21.42 8.84 -29.80
CA LEU A 831 21.92 9.78 -30.80
C LEU A 831 22.55 9.07 -32.01
N ASP A 832 23.37 8.04 -31.77
CA ASP A 832 23.99 7.25 -32.84
C ASP A 832 22.93 6.50 -33.67
N SER A 833 21.87 5.99 -33.04
CA SER A 833 20.72 5.39 -33.72
C SER A 833 19.99 6.41 -34.61
N ILE A 834 19.75 7.62 -34.10
CA ILE A 834 19.13 8.71 -34.88
C ILE A 834 19.98 9.05 -36.10
N ILE A 835 21.29 9.27 -35.93
CA ILE A 835 22.18 9.61 -37.03
C ILE A 835 22.23 8.48 -38.07
N ALA A 836 22.34 7.22 -37.64
CA ALA A 836 22.34 6.07 -38.53
C ALA A 836 21.03 5.92 -39.32
N ARG A 837 19.89 6.23 -38.68
CA ARG A 837 18.58 6.19 -39.32
C ARG A 837 18.38 7.32 -40.33
N GLU A 838 18.84 8.52 -40.02
CA GLU A 838 18.81 9.65 -40.96
C GLU A 838 19.71 9.37 -42.18
N LEU A 839 20.93 8.85 -41.98
CA LEU A 839 21.80 8.39 -43.06
C LEU A 839 21.12 7.32 -43.93
N ASN A 840 20.52 6.33 -43.29
CA ASN A 840 19.78 5.28 -44.00
C ASN A 840 18.61 5.84 -44.84
N GLN A 841 17.94 6.88 -44.36
CA GLN A 841 16.87 7.55 -45.11
C GLN A 841 17.41 8.36 -46.30
N LEU A 842 18.65 8.86 -46.24
CA LEU A 842 19.30 9.54 -47.37
C LEU A 842 19.78 8.55 -48.44
N GLU A 843 20.19 7.36 -48.03
CA GLU A 843 20.74 6.32 -48.92
C GLU A 843 19.67 5.45 -49.60
N LYS A 844 18.47 5.37 -49.03
CA LYS A 844 17.38 4.50 -49.50
C LYS A 844 16.18 5.27 -50.01
N GLU A 845 15.39 4.63 -50.85
CA GLU A 845 14.03 5.10 -51.16
C GLU A 845 13.23 5.32 -49.87
N PRO A 846 12.43 6.40 -49.75
CA PRO A 846 11.78 6.78 -48.49
C PRO A 846 11.00 5.65 -47.82
N VAL A 847 10.29 4.83 -48.61
CA VAL A 847 9.47 3.69 -48.13
C VAL A 847 10.31 2.49 -47.63
N LEU A 848 11.58 2.39 -48.05
CA LEU A 848 12.52 1.34 -47.62
C LEU A 848 13.41 1.80 -46.47
N SER A 849 13.27 3.06 -46.03
CA SER A 849 14.04 3.58 -44.90
C SER A 849 13.59 2.96 -43.58
N ASN A 850 14.53 2.78 -42.66
CA ASN A 850 14.26 2.30 -41.31
C ASN A 850 13.27 3.22 -40.58
N ASN A 851 13.34 4.53 -40.85
CA ASN A 851 12.41 5.52 -40.30
C ASN A 851 10.97 5.23 -40.74
N TYR A 852 10.73 5.03 -42.04
CA TYR A 852 9.40 4.73 -42.56
C TYR A 852 8.83 3.45 -41.97
N GLN A 853 9.61 2.36 -41.99
CA GLN A 853 9.19 1.07 -41.46
C GLN A 853 8.84 1.14 -39.97
N THR A 854 9.64 1.85 -39.16
CA THR A 854 9.34 2.05 -37.74
C THR A 854 8.06 2.87 -37.53
N VAL A 855 7.83 3.92 -38.32
CA VAL A 855 6.60 4.72 -38.22
C VAL A 855 5.36 3.89 -38.59
N VAL A 856 5.43 3.10 -39.66
CA VAL A 856 4.34 2.19 -40.06
C VAL A 856 4.01 1.21 -38.93
N GLU A 857 5.02 0.56 -38.34
CA GLU A 857 4.81 -0.39 -37.25
C GLU A 857 4.31 0.29 -35.96
N ALA A 858 4.76 1.51 -35.65
CA ALA A 858 4.25 2.29 -34.52
C ALA A 858 2.77 2.65 -34.69
N GLN A 859 2.38 3.11 -35.88
CA GLN A 859 0.99 3.43 -36.22
C GLN A 859 0.11 2.18 -36.29
N LYS A 860 0.64 1.06 -36.78
CA LYS A 860 -0.02 -0.25 -36.72
C LYS A 860 -0.25 -0.70 -35.29
N LEU A 861 0.75 -0.58 -34.41
CA LEU A 861 0.59 -0.86 -32.99
C LEU A 861 -0.51 0.02 -32.36
N LEU A 862 -0.50 1.32 -32.66
CA LEU A 862 -1.49 2.27 -32.16
C LEU A 862 -2.92 1.90 -32.61
N THR A 863 -3.09 1.59 -33.89
CA THR A 863 -4.41 1.32 -34.52
C THR A 863 -4.93 -0.10 -34.29
N GLN A 864 -4.04 -1.10 -34.19
CA GLN A 864 -4.44 -2.49 -33.96
C GLN A 864 -4.57 -2.83 -32.48
N ARG A 865 -3.93 -2.06 -31.57
CA ARG A 865 -3.89 -2.38 -30.13
C ARG A 865 -4.54 -1.31 -29.26
N PHE A 866 -4.11 -0.06 -29.36
CA PHE A 866 -4.41 1.01 -28.39
C PHE A 866 -5.67 1.86 -28.72
N THR A 867 -6.65 1.27 -29.40
CA THR A 867 -7.89 1.97 -29.78
C THR A 867 -8.97 1.89 -28.70
N LEU A 868 -9.87 2.88 -28.69
CA LEU A 868 -11.06 2.87 -27.83
C LEU A 868 -11.90 1.60 -28.03
N LYS A 869 -12.08 1.19 -29.29
CA LYS A 869 -12.82 -0.02 -29.66
C LYS A 869 -12.21 -1.27 -29.02
N ASN A 870 -10.88 -1.41 -29.06
CA ASN A 870 -10.23 -2.59 -28.47
C ASN A 870 -10.39 -2.64 -26.95
N ALA A 871 -10.20 -1.53 -26.24
CA ALA A 871 -10.42 -1.50 -24.79
C ALA A 871 -11.84 -1.97 -24.43
N VAL A 872 -12.85 -1.51 -25.18
CA VAL A 872 -14.24 -1.94 -25.00
C VAL A 872 -14.43 -3.42 -25.37
N ASN A 873 -13.87 -3.88 -26.49
CA ASN A 873 -13.93 -5.30 -26.89
C ASN A 873 -13.30 -6.20 -25.83
N HIS A 874 -12.20 -5.79 -25.23
CA HIS A 874 -11.53 -6.52 -24.15
C HIS A 874 -12.44 -6.64 -22.92
N LEU A 875 -13.10 -5.56 -22.51
CA LEU A 875 -14.09 -5.59 -21.42
C LEU A 875 -15.27 -6.51 -21.77
N LEU A 876 -15.89 -6.34 -22.95
CA LEU A 876 -17.01 -7.17 -23.40
C LEU A 876 -16.66 -8.66 -23.43
N ARG A 877 -15.50 -9.04 -23.97
CA ARG A 877 -15.03 -10.43 -23.93
C ARG A 877 -14.89 -10.93 -22.49
N ASN A 878 -14.26 -10.14 -21.64
CA ASN A 878 -13.97 -10.56 -20.28
C ASN A 878 -15.25 -10.81 -19.46
N VAL A 879 -16.28 -9.99 -19.67
CA VAL A 879 -17.57 -10.15 -18.97
C VAL A 879 -18.55 -11.11 -19.66
N GLY A 880 -18.10 -11.86 -20.68
CA GLY A 880 -18.89 -12.89 -21.38
C GLY A 880 -19.86 -12.35 -22.44
N LEU A 881 -19.66 -11.12 -22.91
CA LEU A 881 -20.48 -10.42 -23.90
C LEU A 881 -19.83 -10.35 -25.28
N GLU A 882 -18.95 -11.30 -25.59
CA GLU A 882 -18.23 -11.36 -26.87
C GLU A 882 -19.14 -11.47 -28.10
N HIS A 883 -20.34 -12.02 -27.93
CA HIS A 883 -21.35 -12.11 -28.99
C HIS A 883 -21.88 -10.74 -29.44
N LEU A 884 -21.68 -9.68 -28.65
CA LEU A 884 -22.04 -8.30 -29.00
C LEU A 884 -20.95 -7.58 -29.83
N ILE A 885 -19.77 -8.18 -29.97
CA ILE A 885 -18.63 -7.52 -30.63
C ILE A 885 -18.84 -7.52 -32.14
N VAL A 886 -18.88 -6.32 -32.73
CA VAL A 886 -18.99 -6.15 -34.18
C VAL A 886 -17.63 -6.38 -34.82
N VAL A 887 -17.51 -7.48 -35.57
CA VAL A 887 -16.32 -7.79 -36.38
C VAL A 887 -16.36 -6.92 -37.63
N GLU A 888 -15.57 -5.85 -37.65
CA GLU A 888 -15.32 -5.09 -38.87
C GLU A 888 -14.36 -5.86 -39.78
N ARG A 889 -14.61 -5.82 -41.09
CA ARG A 889 -13.58 -6.12 -42.08
C ARG A 889 -12.53 -5.04 -41.94
N ILE A 890 -11.31 -5.42 -41.59
CA ILE A 890 -10.17 -4.51 -41.54
C ILE A 890 -10.00 -3.98 -42.96
N ASP A 891 -10.18 -2.67 -43.16
CA ASP A 891 -9.78 -2.03 -44.41
C ASP A 891 -8.25 -2.15 -44.52
N PRO A 892 -7.73 -2.69 -45.62
CA PRO A 892 -6.29 -2.82 -45.85
C PRO A 892 -5.74 -1.42 -46.15
N ILE A 893 -5.55 -0.60 -45.13
CA ILE A 893 -5.09 0.79 -45.31
C ILE A 893 -3.67 0.83 -45.90
N PHE A 894 -2.92 -0.29 -45.93
CA PHE A 894 -1.52 -0.28 -46.41
C PHE A 894 -1.02 -1.51 -47.18
N ASP A 895 -1.86 -2.49 -47.56
CA ASP A 895 -1.34 -3.78 -48.06
C ASP A 895 -0.90 -3.82 -49.54
N GLU A 896 -1.25 -2.85 -50.39
CA GLU A 896 -1.11 -3.08 -51.85
C GLU A 896 0.14 -2.50 -52.53
N ALA A 897 1.01 -1.73 -51.85
CA ALA A 897 2.16 -1.09 -52.52
C ALA A 897 3.54 -1.59 -52.11
N GLY A 898 3.68 -2.28 -50.96
CA GLY A 898 4.97 -2.70 -50.42
C GLY A 898 5.31 -4.18 -50.60
N GLN A 899 4.31 -5.03 -50.86
CA GLN A 899 4.47 -6.49 -50.84
C GLN A 899 5.19 -7.02 -52.10
N GLU A 900 4.91 -6.45 -53.28
CA GLU A 900 5.53 -6.90 -54.54
C GLU A 900 7.04 -6.58 -54.60
N LEU A 901 7.48 -5.45 -54.03
CA LEU A 901 8.90 -5.07 -53.98
C LEU A 901 9.68 -5.85 -52.90
N TYR A 902 9.04 -6.21 -51.79
CA TYR A 902 9.67 -6.95 -50.70
C TYR A 902 9.81 -8.45 -50.99
N GLU A 903 8.88 -9.03 -51.77
CA GLU A 903 8.95 -10.43 -52.22
C GLU A 903 10.01 -10.64 -53.31
N GLU A 904 10.27 -9.65 -54.20
CA GLU A 904 11.35 -9.72 -55.18
C GLU A 904 12.76 -9.62 -54.56
N GLU A 905 12.95 -8.83 -53.49
CA GLU A 905 14.25 -8.77 -52.79
C GLU A 905 14.51 -10.01 -51.91
N GLN A 906 13.50 -10.54 -51.21
CA GLN A 906 13.66 -11.79 -50.45
C GLN A 906 13.89 -13.02 -51.33
N ALA A 907 13.26 -13.08 -52.51
CA ALA A 907 13.51 -14.16 -53.47
C ALA A 907 14.96 -14.17 -53.99
N ASN A 908 15.59 -12.98 -54.08
CA ASN A 908 16.99 -12.84 -54.49
C ASN A 908 17.98 -13.11 -53.35
N GLU A 909 17.64 -12.83 -52.09
CA GLU A 909 18.48 -13.18 -50.93
C GLU A 909 18.36 -14.67 -50.52
N LEU A 910 17.20 -15.31 -50.73
CA LEU A 910 16.99 -16.73 -50.41
C LEU A 910 17.65 -17.71 -51.40
N ALA A 911 18.17 -17.22 -52.54
CA ALA A 911 18.85 -18.06 -53.53
C ALA A 911 20.30 -18.45 -53.14
N GLN A 912 20.85 -17.95 -52.03
CA GLN A 912 22.26 -18.21 -51.64
C GLN A 912 22.49 -18.80 -50.23
N ILE A 913 21.49 -19.41 -49.58
CA ILE A 913 21.71 -20.07 -48.28
C ILE A 913 21.40 -21.57 -48.35
N ILE A 914 22.47 -22.36 -48.48
CA ILE A 914 22.47 -23.81 -48.21
C ILE A 914 22.29 -24.01 -46.69
N PRO A 915 21.29 -24.78 -46.20
CA PRO A 915 21.11 -24.98 -44.77
C PRO A 915 22.21 -25.86 -44.18
N ARG A 916 23.11 -25.28 -43.38
CA ARG A 916 23.91 -26.05 -42.41
C ARG A 916 23.04 -26.31 -41.18
N ARG A 917 22.56 -27.56 -41.07
CA ARG A 917 21.93 -28.12 -39.87
C ARG A 917 22.86 -27.95 -38.66
N PHE A 918 22.48 -27.13 -37.70
CA PHE A 918 22.88 -27.30 -36.30
C PHE A 918 21.66 -27.75 -35.51
N MET A 919 21.68 -29.01 -35.12
CA MET A 919 20.65 -29.65 -34.31
C MET A 919 20.70 -29.09 -32.89
N SER A 920 19.55 -28.64 -32.37
CA SER A 920 19.37 -28.46 -30.94
C SER A 920 19.51 -29.83 -30.27
N GLN A 921 20.53 -30.00 -29.43
CA GLN A 921 20.64 -31.18 -28.59
C GLN A 921 19.61 -31.08 -27.46
N SER A 922 18.42 -31.63 -27.71
CA SER A 922 17.58 -32.18 -26.66
C SER A 922 18.26 -33.46 -26.15
N TYR A 923 18.64 -33.50 -24.86
CA TYR A 923 19.00 -34.76 -24.22
C TYR A 923 17.73 -35.59 -24.00
N SER A 924 17.61 -36.70 -24.73
CA SER A 924 16.59 -37.74 -24.58
C SER A 924 17.26 -39.09 -24.29
N GLY A 925 16.73 -39.81 -23.28
CA GLY A 925 17.07 -41.19 -22.89
C GLY A 925 17.12 -41.27 -21.37
N VAL A 926 16.29 -42.02 -20.64
CA VAL A 926 15.74 -43.39 -20.84
C VAL A 926 14.47 -43.51 -19.95
N GLY A 927 13.34 -44.17 -20.25
CA GLY A 927 12.90 -45.03 -21.35
C GLY A 927 11.42 -45.42 -21.16
N PHE A 928 10.76 -45.71 -22.28
CA PHE A 928 9.36 -46.12 -22.47
C PHE A 928 9.17 -47.65 -22.36
N PHE A 929 8.01 -48.07 -21.84
CA PHE A 929 7.04 -49.07 -22.36
C PHE A 929 5.76 -48.84 -21.51
N GLY A 930 4.51 -48.79 -21.98
CA GLY A 930 3.86 -49.35 -23.14
C GLY A 930 2.47 -49.82 -22.67
N SER A 931 1.42 -49.22 -23.22
CA SER A 931 -0.02 -49.34 -22.90
C SER A 931 -0.60 -50.76 -22.78
N SER A 932 -1.77 -50.90 -22.13
CA SER A 932 -2.99 -51.31 -22.86
C SER A 932 -4.29 -51.08 -22.07
N CYS A 933 -5.35 -50.79 -22.84
CA CYS A 933 -6.72 -50.43 -22.47
C CYS A 933 -7.48 -51.52 -21.68
N ALA A 934 -8.52 -51.12 -20.93
CA ALA A 934 -9.91 -51.53 -21.20
C ALA A 934 -10.90 -50.97 -20.16
N SER A 935 -12.08 -50.65 -20.67
CA SER A 935 -13.30 -50.28 -19.97
C SER A 935 -13.92 -51.41 -19.13
N GLN A 936 -14.77 -51.00 -18.17
CA GLN A 936 -15.90 -51.69 -17.54
C GLN A 936 -15.71 -52.58 -16.30
N SER A 937 -16.48 -52.17 -15.28
CA SER A 937 -17.33 -52.97 -14.37
C SER A 937 -16.78 -53.40 -13.01
N ARG A 938 -17.56 -53.04 -11.97
CA ARG A 938 -17.82 -53.75 -10.68
C ARG A 938 -16.59 -53.98 -9.78
N SER A 939 -16.62 -53.97 -8.46
CA SER A 939 -17.62 -53.82 -7.41
C SER A 939 -16.84 -53.93 -6.10
N HIS A 940 -17.32 -53.27 -5.04
CA HIS A 940 -17.22 -53.69 -3.64
C HIS A 940 -15.86 -53.77 -2.90
N ARG A 941 -15.85 -52.98 -1.81
CA ARG A 941 -15.60 -53.34 -0.40
C ARG A 941 -14.19 -53.73 0.09
N ASP A 942 -13.84 -52.98 1.14
CA ASP A 942 -13.46 -53.43 2.49
C ASP A 942 -11.98 -53.54 2.88
N GLN A 943 -11.81 -53.06 4.13
CA GLN A 943 -10.79 -53.35 5.15
C GLN A 943 -9.46 -52.59 5.05
N MET A 944 -9.19 -51.69 6.02
CA MET A 944 -8.63 -51.99 7.36
C MET A 944 -7.25 -52.67 7.22
N SER A 945 -6.15 -52.26 7.84
CA SER A 945 -5.90 -51.61 9.13
C SER A 945 -4.38 -51.59 9.38
N HIS A 946 -3.97 -50.90 10.46
CA HIS A 946 -2.74 -51.10 11.25
C HIS A 946 -1.43 -50.48 10.70
N SER A 947 -0.87 -49.45 11.36
CA SER A 947 -0.09 -49.46 12.64
C SER A 947 1.24 -50.21 12.46
N LEU A 948 2.40 -49.87 13.02
CA LEU A 948 2.89 -48.97 14.07
C LEU A 948 4.44 -49.15 14.02
N ASP A 949 5.21 -48.24 14.63
CA ASP A 949 6.53 -48.51 15.27
C ASP A 949 7.73 -48.87 14.35
N GLU A 950 9.01 -48.60 14.62
CA GLU A 950 9.74 -48.10 15.79
C GLU A 950 11.21 -47.81 15.36
N GLU A 951 11.89 -46.95 16.14
CA GLU A 951 13.35 -46.97 16.47
C GLU A 951 14.40 -46.44 15.46
N LEU A 952 15.07 -45.31 15.74
CA LEU A 952 16.24 -45.12 16.64
C LEU A 952 17.49 -45.91 16.21
N VAL A 953 18.60 -45.19 15.93
CA VAL A 953 19.93 -45.41 16.53
C VAL A 953 20.86 -44.22 16.20
N GLU A 954 21.54 -43.77 17.26
CA GLU A 954 22.59 -42.75 17.37
C GLU A 954 23.91 -43.13 16.64
N GLY A 955 24.83 -42.16 16.47
CA GLY A 955 26.24 -42.55 16.23
C GLY A 955 27.24 -41.50 15.73
N SER A 956 27.66 -40.61 16.64
CA SER A 956 29.06 -40.15 16.83
C SER A 956 29.97 -39.70 15.66
N LYS A 957 30.35 -38.41 15.75
CA LYS A 957 31.72 -37.83 15.70
C LYS A 957 32.88 -38.74 15.20
N GLN A 958 33.64 -38.27 14.21
CA GLN A 958 35.04 -37.81 14.40
C GLN A 958 35.68 -37.26 13.11
N GLN A 959 36.73 -36.47 13.34
CA GLN A 959 37.55 -35.68 12.42
C GLN A 959 38.27 -36.51 11.34
N ASP A 960 38.50 -35.95 10.14
CA ASP A 960 39.87 -35.63 9.70
C ASP A 960 39.91 -34.80 8.38
N LYS A 961 40.40 -33.57 8.51
CA LYS A 961 41.62 -33.05 7.86
C LYS A 961 41.93 -33.38 6.38
N THR A 962 41.88 -32.30 5.59
CA THR A 962 42.94 -31.74 4.71
C THR A 962 43.05 -32.12 3.21
N ILE A 963 43.16 -31.04 2.40
CA ILE A 963 43.82 -30.85 1.08
C ILE A 963 43.18 -31.49 -0.18
N LYS A 964 42.41 -30.70 -0.95
CA LYS A 964 42.89 -29.90 -2.10
C LYS A 964 41.81 -28.92 -2.54
#